data_AF-A0A7X1PL78-F1
#
_entry.id   AF-A0A7X1PL78-F1
#
_cell.length_a   1.000
_cell.length_b   1.000
_cell.length_c   1.000
_cell.angle_alpha   90.00
_cell.angle_beta   90.00
_cell.angle_gamma   90.00
#
_symmetry.space_group_name_H-M   'P 1'
#
loop_
_entity.id
_entity.type
_entity.pdbx_description
1 polymer ?
#
loop_
_entity_poly.entity_id
_entity_poly.type
_entity_poly.pdbx_seq_one_letter_code
_entity_poly.pdbx_strand_id
1 'polypeptide(L)'
;MTESVWRGWVCSSANEPPLQRALALLRDRHKAEGRLIVVRGEAGAGASAFASRLHQLLAREGMRSELVPRMAMNADFVFMTHLLRSLGLPIYSAGIHPPRRISLPYISALHLRRYQTIIFDDGHDFFSKHQQKIHLTYKVLSYLLSPPFGYDIVFCGTYDGLTELGLRALGMGVEVVYVDLKAMECDEAYQHFVAGTMEALALSKIPTYLVPLESPPAVFDPLQQGAIDAENDLVRMLVPKTIPLLFPEFVTSHGIDLYELHKHTKGLVGKTVSALRALKASMVLDAESMAGRAGALDKVALPHAEVARVAEVAGAAQALSFHSLVPAHSVKQQDSQPAEVLSIHTPKPKLKAVFERGFETYLKPVADETLGSWLSRNACSPSITIIHDDFLQWCTGLTQGCQQSYDSYKRQMLTRARGVADSNGLPIPARLASEVATAPSNEGNADQIPWDPAVLLGSAGYSVALGRDILEHDTLYRSQAFLNVFPARLQNRMHVQFSLPGDATHPRENRKYCAQCIADDVTAMRAPALRRAWRKRGAAVCTYHRHPVLLQRLDRSSLSELTGSWLAYSQHTQRETFDHGTGLISRSARGFQEIASECRICGIVGRLQVWVDNAPAKPTMSQPSKYALYFLLGFFLYQPTLISDGGIARWFIRLDKGSRLNAKLFDRPTVRQLVANIETAPPKAIAVAYLLIGCAFNLIRPAEHDFLQGALTFTDSVFPSDRGEIKALAQCFQNYHIAAVWESVRRNLSAEDLAHVEWLLKK
;
A
#
# COMPACT_ATOMS: atom_id res chain seq x y z
N MET A 1 8.81 4.08 -9.36
CA MET A 1 10.21 3.66 -9.59
C MET A 1 11.07 4.89 -9.80
N THR A 2 12.29 4.93 -9.28
CA THR A 2 13.27 6.01 -9.48
C THR A 2 14.19 5.75 -10.68
N GLU A 3 14.73 6.82 -11.25
CA GLU A 3 15.70 6.78 -12.35
C GLU A 3 17.13 6.71 -11.81
N SER A 4 17.80 5.57 -12.01
CA SER A 4 19.27 5.43 -11.85
C SER A 4 19.76 4.06 -12.34
N VAL A 5 18.97 3.00 -12.14
CA VAL A 5 19.27 1.65 -12.63
C VAL A 5 19.10 1.61 -14.15
N TRP A 6 20.20 1.85 -14.85
CA TRP A 6 20.28 1.83 -16.30
C TRP A 6 19.86 0.46 -16.86
N ARG A 7 18.80 0.44 -17.67
CA ARG A 7 18.16 -0.81 -18.15
C ARG A 7 18.88 -1.49 -19.32
N GLY A 8 19.96 -0.90 -19.82
CA GLY A 8 20.78 -1.46 -20.90
C GLY A 8 21.55 -2.70 -20.45
N TRP A 9 20.89 -3.86 -20.54
CA TRP A 9 21.62 -5.13 -20.65
C TRP A 9 21.87 -5.39 -22.15
N VAL A 10 23.13 -5.44 -22.54
CA VAL A 10 23.55 -5.63 -23.93
C VAL A 10 23.84 -7.11 -24.17
N CYS A 11 23.10 -7.74 -25.08
CA CYS A 11 23.14 -9.20 -25.28
C CYS A 11 24.47 -9.73 -25.85
N SER A 12 25.33 -8.86 -26.43
CA SER A 12 26.70 -9.19 -26.84
C SER A 12 27.71 -9.19 -25.68
N SER A 13 27.30 -8.92 -24.44
CA SER A 13 28.17 -9.04 -23.28
C SER A 13 28.57 -10.49 -23.01
N ALA A 14 29.84 -10.74 -22.68
CA ALA A 14 30.33 -12.06 -22.23
C ALA A 14 29.66 -12.58 -20.95
N ASN A 15 28.84 -11.77 -20.26
CA ASN A 15 28.01 -12.21 -19.15
C ASN A 15 26.69 -12.90 -19.60
N GLU A 16 26.31 -12.86 -20.88
CA GLU A 16 25.09 -13.52 -21.39
C GLU A 16 25.17 -15.06 -21.33
N PRO A 17 26.24 -15.76 -21.76
CA PRO A 17 26.31 -17.22 -21.61
C PRO A 17 26.33 -17.70 -20.14
N PRO A 18 27.07 -17.07 -19.20
CA PRO A 18 26.93 -17.33 -17.77
C PRO A 18 25.51 -17.11 -17.23
N LEU A 19 24.79 -16.09 -17.73
CA LEU A 19 23.42 -15.78 -17.34
C LEU A 19 22.43 -16.85 -17.82
N GLN A 20 22.54 -17.29 -19.08
CA GLN A 20 21.72 -18.38 -19.61
C GLN A 20 22.00 -19.70 -18.90
N ARG A 21 23.26 -19.97 -18.52
CA ARG A 21 23.61 -21.14 -17.68
C ARG A 21 22.95 -21.06 -16.29
N ALA A 22 22.96 -19.89 -15.64
CA ALA A 22 22.28 -19.72 -14.35
C ALA A 22 20.75 -19.86 -14.46
N LEU A 23 20.13 -19.34 -15.54
CA LEU A 23 18.71 -19.54 -15.81
C LEU A 23 18.36 -21.02 -16.02
N ALA A 24 19.15 -21.74 -16.82
CA ALA A 24 18.95 -23.17 -17.04
C ALA A 24 18.98 -23.96 -15.71
N LEU A 25 19.96 -23.69 -14.84
CA LEU A 25 20.09 -24.31 -13.51
C LEU A 25 18.92 -24.01 -12.55
N LEU A 26 18.22 -22.88 -12.73
CA LEU A 26 17.06 -22.52 -11.91
C LEU A 26 15.74 -23.09 -12.49
N ARG A 27 15.66 -23.30 -13.80
CA ARG A 27 14.56 -24.05 -14.44
C ARG A 27 14.62 -25.54 -14.09
N ASP A 28 15.84 -26.10 -14.04
CA ASP A 28 16.15 -27.52 -13.80
C ASP A 28 16.04 -27.93 -12.31
N ARG A 29 14.95 -27.52 -11.65
CA ARG A 29 14.74 -27.76 -10.20
C ARG A 29 14.04 -29.09 -9.96
N HIS A 30 14.85 -30.12 -9.67
CA HIS A 30 14.38 -31.50 -9.44
C HIS A 30 14.38 -31.96 -7.97
N LYS A 31 14.85 -31.14 -7.02
CA LYS A 31 15.00 -31.50 -5.61
C LYS A 31 14.08 -30.71 -4.67
N ALA A 32 13.79 -31.30 -3.51
CA ALA A 32 13.09 -30.64 -2.41
C ALA A 32 14.00 -29.70 -1.60
N GLU A 33 15.30 -29.99 -1.58
CA GLU A 33 16.37 -29.08 -1.15
C GLU A 33 16.74 -28.13 -2.30
N GLY A 34 17.09 -26.89 -1.97
CA GLY A 34 17.54 -25.88 -2.92
C GLY A 34 19.06 -25.87 -3.11
N ARG A 35 19.52 -25.35 -4.25
CA ARG A 35 20.95 -25.28 -4.62
C ARG A 35 21.53 -23.88 -4.43
N LEU A 36 22.84 -23.81 -4.20
CA LEU A 36 23.60 -22.56 -4.05
C LEU A 36 24.35 -22.23 -5.35
N ILE A 37 23.90 -21.21 -6.08
CA ILE A 37 24.59 -20.72 -7.28
C ILE A 37 25.51 -19.57 -6.89
N VAL A 38 26.80 -19.73 -7.15
CA VAL A 38 27.85 -18.78 -6.78
C VAL A 38 28.34 -18.06 -8.05
N VAL A 39 27.86 -16.84 -8.26
CA VAL A 39 28.19 -15.99 -9.41
C VAL A 39 29.31 -15.03 -9.00
N ARG A 40 30.53 -15.27 -9.47
CA ARG A 40 31.73 -14.60 -8.95
C ARG A 40 32.62 -14.06 -10.07
N GLY A 41 33.28 -12.93 -9.83
CA GLY A 41 34.23 -12.33 -10.78
C GLY A 41 35.10 -11.25 -10.13
N GLU A 42 35.87 -10.51 -10.93
CA GLU A 42 36.59 -9.33 -10.43
C GLU A 42 35.65 -8.17 -10.06
N ALA A 43 36.12 -7.28 -9.19
CA ALA A 43 35.44 -6.02 -8.91
C ALA A 43 35.30 -5.19 -10.20
N GLY A 44 34.05 -5.06 -10.68
CA GLY A 44 33.73 -4.46 -11.97
C GLY A 44 33.33 -5.44 -13.09
N ALA A 45 33.32 -6.76 -12.88
CA ALA A 45 32.87 -7.75 -13.87
C ALA A 45 31.36 -7.68 -14.20
N GLY A 46 30.57 -6.86 -13.49
CA GLY A 46 29.14 -6.65 -13.76
C GLY A 46 28.17 -7.52 -12.94
N ALA A 47 28.63 -8.12 -11.84
CA ALA A 47 27.83 -9.03 -10.99
C ALA A 47 26.46 -8.46 -10.54
N SER A 48 26.36 -7.16 -10.23
CA SER A 48 25.10 -6.50 -9.86
C SER A 48 24.14 -6.31 -11.04
N ALA A 49 24.68 -6.07 -12.23
CA ALA A 49 23.88 -6.05 -13.47
C ALA A 49 23.38 -7.46 -13.80
N PHE A 50 24.20 -8.49 -13.59
CA PHE A 50 23.82 -9.90 -13.71
C PHE A 50 22.69 -10.24 -12.72
N ALA A 51 22.83 -9.91 -11.44
CA ALA A 51 21.80 -10.13 -10.42
C ALA A 51 20.45 -9.49 -10.81
N SER A 52 20.50 -8.21 -11.21
CA SER A 52 19.35 -7.43 -11.65
C SER A 52 18.70 -8.02 -12.91
N ARG A 53 19.50 -8.50 -13.87
CA ARG A 53 19.01 -9.10 -15.12
C ARG A 53 18.41 -10.48 -14.90
N LEU A 54 19.05 -11.32 -14.06
CA LEU A 54 18.56 -12.64 -13.70
C LEU A 54 17.18 -12.54 -13.05
N HIS A 55 17.01 -11.65 -12.07
CA HIS A 55 15.72 -11.38 -11.44
C HIS A 55 14.64 -10.96 -12.47
N GLN A 56 14.97 -10.07 -13.41
CA GLN A 56 14.05 -9.64 -14.48
C GLN A 56 13.64 -10.78 -15.41
N LEU A 57 14.55 -11.71 -15.74
CA LEU A 57 14.25 -12.82 -16.64
C LEU A 57 13.42 -13.91 -15.94
N LEU A 58 13.77 -14.27 -14.69
CA LEU A 58 12.95 -15.15 -13.85
C LEU A 58 11.52 -14.59 -13.70
N ALA A 59 11.37 -13.29 -13.43
CA ALA A 59 10.07 -12.64 -13.31
C ALA A 59 9.25 -12.65 -14.62
N ARG A 60 9.90 -12.58 -15.79
CA ARG A 60 9.24 -12.74 -17.11
C ARG A 60 8.78 -14.16 -17.37
N GLU A 61 9.52 -15.15 -16.87
CA GLU A 61 9.19 -16.58 -16.94
C GLU A 61 8.16 -17.01 -15.86
N GLY A 62 7.66 -16.05 -15.06
CA GLY A 62 6.70 -16.30 -13.99
C GLY A 62 7.31 -16.92 -12.73
N MET A 63 8.63 -17.08 -12.67
CA MET A 63 9.34 -17.60 -11.51
C MET A 63 9.39 -16.56 -10.38
N ARG A 64 9.02 -16.99 -9.18
CA ARG A 64 9.02 -16.16 -7.97
C ARG A 64 10.42 -16.02 -7.42
N SER A 65 11.11 -14.95 -7.82
CA SER A 65 12.42 -14.59 -7.29
C SER A 65 12.37 -13.34 -6.40
N GLU A 66 13.26 -13.28 -5.41
CA GLU A 66 13.57 -12.06 -4.66
C GLU A 66 14.93 -11.51 -5.11
N LEU A 67 15.09 -10.18 -5.09
CA LEU A 67 16.40 -9.54 -5.25
C LEU A 67 16.72 -8.76 -3.97
N VAL A 68 17.75 -9.23 -3.27
CA VAL A 68 18.33 -8.57 -2.10
C VAL A 68 19.45 -7.65 -2.59
N PRO A 69 19.23 -6.33 -2.70
CA PRO A 69 20.25 -5.41 -3.21
C PRO A 69 21.34 -5.17 -2.16
N ARG A 70 22.49 -4.66 -2.61
CA ARG A 70 23.46 -4.04 -1.70
C ARG A 70 22.79 -2.91 -0.92
N MET A 71 23.15 -2.76 0.35
CA MET A 71 22.77 -1.59 1.16
C MET A 71 24.02 -0.87 1.67
N ALA A 72 23.91 0.42 1.95
CA ALA A 72 25.00 1.22 2.49
C ALA A 72 25.50 0.64 3.83
N MET A 73 26.82 0.62 4.03
CA MET A 73 27.53 -0.14 5.07
C MET A 73 27.33 0.38 6.52
N ASN A 74 26.47 1.38 6.73
CA ASN A 74 26.33 2.12 7.99
C ASN A 74 25.36 1.46 9.00
N ALA A 75 24.93 0.22 8.74
CA ALA A 75 24.06 -0.55 9.63
C ALA A 75 24.71 -1.90 9.96
N ASP A 76 24.40 -2.46 11.14
CA ASP A 76 24.82 -3.81 11.54
C ASP A 76 24.57 -4.80 10.39
N PHE A 77 25.65 -5.43 9.89
CA PHE A 77 25.66 -6.19 8.63
C PHE A 77 25.02 -7.59 8.74
N VAL A 78 23.84 -7.63 9.35
CA VAL A 78 23.07 -8.84 9.62
C VAL A 78 22.34 -9.26 8.35
N PHE A 79 22.79 -10.37 7.76
CA PHE A 79 22.21 -11.02 6.57
C PHE A 79 20.67 -11.05 6.56
N MET A 80 20.05 -11.45 7.68
CA MET A 80 18.59 -11.44 7.81
C MET A 80 17.97 -10.04 7.63
N THR A 81 18.59 -8.98 8.13
CA THR A 81 18.05 -7.61 7.99
C THR A 81 17.99 -7.18 6.52
N HIS A 82 18.95 -7.60 5.69
CA HIS A 82 18.93 -7.30 4.25
C HIS A 82 17.81 -8.08 3.53
N LEU A 83 17.70 -9.38 3.79
CA LEU A 83 16.62 -10.22 3.25
C LEU A 83 15.24 -9.69 3.68
N LEU A 84 15.07 -9.28 4.94
CA LEU A 84 13.79 -8.76 5.44
C LEU A 84 13.44 -7.37 4.89
N ARG A 85 14.45 -6.56 4.52
CA ARG A 85 14.24 -5.29 3.80
C ARG A 85 13.80 -5.51 2.36
N SER A 86 14.35 -6.50 1.64
CA SER A 86 13.90 -6.80 0.26
C SER A 86 12.45 -7.29 0.22
N LEU A 87 11.96 -7.96 1.27
CA LEU A 87 10.55 -8.35 1.35
C LEU A 87 9.57 -7.14 1.26
N GLY A 88 10.02 -5.91 1.49
CA GLY A 88 9.15 -4.73 1.49
C GLY A 88 8.08 -4.78 2.58
N LEU A 89 8.44 -5.31 3.76
CA LEU A 89 7.57 -5.46 4.92
C LEU A 89 8.06 -4.56 6.07
N PRO A 90 7.16 -4.03 6.93
CA PRO A 90 7.56 -3.23 8.10
C PRO A 90 8.49 -4.00 9.04
N ILE A 91 9.63 -3.41 9.40
CA ILE A 91 10.65 -4.07 10.24
C ILE A 91 10.56 -3.62 11.68
N TYR A 92 10.18 -4.55 12.55
CA TYR A 92 10.12 -4.36 14.00
C TYR A 92 11.35 -4.96 14.68
N SER A 93 12.25 -4.08 15.15
CA SER A 93 13.50 -4.35 15.88
C SER A 93 14.64 -5.02 15.09
N ALA A 94 15.88 -4.74 15.50
CA ALA A 94 17.10 -5.27 14.86
C ALA A 94 17.48 -6.71 15.28
N GLY A 95 16.62 -7.41 16.03
CA GLY A 95 16.96 -8.64 16.75
C GLY A 95 16.44 -9.95 16.14
N ILE A 96 16.38 -10.06 14.81
CA ILE A 96 15.65 -11.13 14.12
C ILE A 96 16.55 -12.34 13.82
N HIS A 97 16.49 -13.33 14.72
CA HIS A 97 17.09 -14.66 14.54
C HIS A 97 16.01 -15.74 14.74
N PRO A 98 15.89 -16.74 13.85
CA PRO A 98 15.04 -17.90 14.10
C PRO A 98 15.60 -18.72 15.29
N PRO A 99 14.76 -19.40 16.10
CA PRO A 99 13.30 -19.49 16.01
C PRO A 99 12.58 -18.55 17.02
N ARG A 100 13.01 -17.29 17.17
CA ARG A 100 12.34 -16.36 18.11
C ARG A 100 10.94 -15.99 17.61
N ARG A 101 9.93 -15.91 18.50
CA ARG A 101 8.54 -15.52 18.14
C ARG A 101 8.41 -14.22 17.34
N ILE A 102 9.34 -13.27 17.52
CA ILE A 102 9.42 -12.00 16.76
C ILE A 102 9.71 -12.24 15.26
N SER A 103 10.38 -13.34 14.89
CA SER A 103 10.67 -13.71 13.50
C SER A 103 9.49 -14.36 12.77
N LEU A 104 8.49 -14.88 13.49
CA LEU A 104 7.41 -15.69 12.95
C LEU A 104 6.61 -15.01 11.82
N PRO A 105 6.24 -13.70 11.89
CA PRO A 105 5.54 -13.05 10.79
C PRO A 105 6.31 -13.09 9.47
N TYR A 106 7.64 -12.91 9.51
CA TYR A 106 8.45 -12.93 8.28
C TYR A 106 8.69 -14.35 7.77
N ILE A 107 8.79 -15.35 8.66
CA ILE A 107 8.84 -16.78 8.31
C ILE A 107 7.54 -17.18 7.59
N SER A 108 6.38 -16.76 8.11
CA SER A 108 5.09 -16.93 7.43
C SER A 108 5.03 -16.17 6.10
N ALA A 109 5.69 -15.02 5.97
CA ALA A 109 5.68 -14.24 4.72
C ALA A 109 6.49 -14.94 3.62
N LEU A 110 7.67 -15.47 3.96
CA LEU A 110 8.46 -16.33 3.07
C LEU A 110 7.61 -17.53 2.59
N HIS A 111 6.94 -18.23 3.52
CA HIS A 111 6.05 -19.35 3.19
C HIS A 111 4.87 -18.99 2.27
N LEU A 112 4.17 -17.89 2.54
CA LEU A 112 3.05 -17.44 1.69
C LEU A 112 3.51 -16.99 0.31
N ARG A 113 4.68 -16.34 0.23
CA ARG A 113 5.26 -15.89 -1.05
C ARG A 113 5.78 -17.03 -1.91
N ARG A 114 6.16 -18.18 -1.34
CA ARG A 114 6.62 -19.36 -2.07
C ARG A 114 7.70 -19.00 -3.09
N TYR A 115 8.76 -18.36 -2.62
CA TYR A 115 9.93 -18.08 -3.46
C TYR A 115 10.48 -19.38 -4.04
N GLN A 116 10.96 -19.31 -5.28
CA GLN A 116 11.74 -20.37 -5.91
C GLN A 116 13.23 -20.02 -5.81
N THR A 117 13.57 -18.73 -5.95
CA THR A 117 14.96 -18.24 -5.95
C THR A 117 15.11 -16.99 -5.08
N ILE A 118 16.22 -16.84 -4.38
CA ILE A 118 16.63 -15.58 -3.73
C ILE A 118 18.00 -15.18 -4.27
N ILE A 119 18.10 -13.97 -4.83
CA ILE A 119 19.32 -13.44 -5.43
C ILE A 119 19.89 -12.36 -4.51
N PHE A 120 21.14 -12.51 -4.09
CA PHE A 120 21.88 -11.54 -3.27
C PHE A 120 22.92 -10.81 -4.13
N ASP A 121 22.75 -9.50 -4.27
CA ASP A 121 23.74 -8.61 -4.86
C ASP A 121 24.83 -8.24 -3.84
N ASP A 122 26.06 -8.03 -4.32
CA ASP A 122 27.29 -7.89 -3.52
C ASP A 122 27.40 -8.85 -2.32
N GLY A 123 26.99 -10.10 -2.56
CA GLY A 123 26.82 -11.16 -1.57
C GLY A 123 28.06 -11.51 -0.74
N HIS A 124 29.24 -11.10 -1.19
CA HIS A 124 30.51 -11.30 -0.51
C HIS A 124 30.64 -10.48 0.79
N ASP A 125 29.98 -9.32 0.88
CA ASP A 125 30.05 -8.47 2.08
C ASP A 125 29.51 -9.20 3.34
N PHE A 126 28.52 -10.10 3.16
CA PHE A 126 27.92 -10.93 4.23
C PHE A 126 28.85 -12.01 4.83
N PHE A 127 29.97 -12.30 4.17
CA PHE A 127 30.90 -13.38 4.54
C PHE A 127 32.33 -12.89 4.81
N SER A 128 32.51 -11.56 4.92
CA SER A 128 33.80 -10.96 5.25
C SER A 128 34.34 -11.42 6.61
N LYS A 129 35.65 -11.66 6.69
CA LYS A 129 36.32 -12.37 7.81
C LYS A 129 36.23 -11.65 9.17
N HIS A 130 35.81 -10.40 9.19
CA HIS A 130 35.64 -9.58 10.40
C HIS A 130 34.22 -9.68 10.99
N GLN A 131 33.28 -10.36 10.35
CA GLN A 131 31.92 -10.56 10.89
C GLN A 131 31.90 -11.56 12.06
N GLN A 132 31.82 -11.04 13.29
CA GLN A 132 31.67 -11.83 14.53
C GLN A 132 30.52 -12.86 14.53
N LYS A 133 29.52 -12.67 13.66
CA LYS A 133 28.28 -13.47 13.60
C LYS A 133 28.15 -14.30 12.31
N ILE A 134 29.21 -14.46 11.51
CA ILE A 134 29.17 -15.20 10.23
C ILE A 134 28.59 -16.62 10.35
N HIS A 135 28.77 -17.30 11.49
CA HIS A 135 28.20 -18.61 11.77
C HIS A 135 26.66 -18.61 11.84
N LEU A 136 26.02 -17.48 12.16
CA LEU A 136 24.57 -17.30 12.09
C LEU A 136 24.11 -17.15 10.63
N THR A 137 24.89 -16.47 9.79
CA THR A 137 24.65 -16.38 8.34
C THR A 137 24.58 -17.78 7.72
N TYR A 138 25.56 -18.66 8.01
CA TYR A 138 25.53 -20.05 7.54
C TYR A 138 24.33 -20.86 8.07
N LYS A 139 23.94 -20.69 9.34
CA LYS A 139 22.74 -21.35 9.90
C LYS A 139 21.46 -20.91 9.21
N VAL A 140 21.31 -19.61 8.92
CA VAL A 140 20.15 -19.08 8.18
C VAL A 140 20.17 -19.56 6.72
N LEU A 141 21.35 -19.56 6.08
CA LEU A 141 21.52 -20.03 4.71
C LEU A 141 21.05 -21.49 4.57
N SER A 142 21.53 -22.39 5.44
CA SER A 142 21.06 -23.77 5.53
C SER A 142 19.54 -23.86 5.74
N TYR A 143 18.98 -23.08 6.67
CA TYR A 143 17.53 -23.07 6.95
C TYR A 143 16.66 -22.65 5.76
N LEU A 144 17.18 -21.81 4.85
CA LEU A 144 16.48 -21.40 3.62
C LEU A 144 16.64 -22.42 2.47
N LEU A 145 17.79 -23.10 2.40
CA LEU A 145 18.08 -24.15 1.42
C LEU A 145 17.36 -25.48 1.74
N SER A 146 17.09 -25.77 3.02
CA SER A 146 16.40 -26.99 3.45
C SER A 146 14.87 -26.88 3.35
N PRO A 147 14.15 -28.02 3.26
CA PRO A 147 12.73 -28.07 3.56
C PRO A 147 12.44 -27.49 4.94
N PRO A 148 11.32 -26.75 5.15
CA PRO A 148 10.17 -26.61 4.25
C PRO A 148 10.27 -25.48 3.20
N PHE A 149 11.44 -24.86 3.00
CA PHE A 149 11.64 -23.80 2.00
C PHE A 149 12.24 -24.31 0.69
N GLY A 150 13.40 -24.96 0.76
CA GLY A 150 14.07 -25.51 -0.42
C GLY A 150 14.50 -24.46 -1.44
N TYR A 151 14.77 -23.22 -1.05
CA TYR A 151 15.00 -22.13 -1.98
C TYR A 151 16.34 -22.28 -2.71
N ASP A 152 16.36 -22.08 -4.01
CA ASP A 152 17.62 -21.87 -4.72
C ASP A 152 18.17 -20.47 -4.37
N ILE A 153 19.45 -20.37 -4.04
CA ILE A 153 20.05 -19.12 -3.60
C ILE A 153 21.22 -18.76 -4.50
N VAL A 154 21.16 -17.55 -5.07
CA VAL A 154 22.19 -17.01 -5.95
C VAL A 154 22.95 -15.91 -5.20
N PHE A 155 24.26 -16.03 -5.06
CA PHE A 155 25.10 -14.93 -4.58
C PHE A 155 25.94 -14.37 -5.72
N CYS A 156 25.84 -13.06 -5.95
CA CYS A 156 26.62 -12.32 -6.94
C CYS A 156 27.70 -11.48 -6.23
N GLY A 157 28.96 -11.49 -6.69
CA GLY A 157 30.03 -10.74 -6.00
C GLY A 157 31.45 -11.04 -6.45
N THR A 158 32.43 -10.72 -5.57
CA THR A 158 33.86 -10.88 -5.84
C THR A 158 34.34 -12.33 -5.73
N TYR A 159 35.37 -12.67 -6.50
CA TYR A 159 35.90 -14.02 -6.62
C TYR A 159 36.29 -14.66 -5.27
N ASP A 160 37.13 -14.00 -4.48
CA ASP A 160 37.70 -14.60 -3.27
C ASP A 160 36.64 -14.80 -2.17
N GLY A 161 35.85 -13.76 -1.88
CA GLY A 161 34.85 -13.78 -0.81
C GLY A 161 33.74 -14.81 -1.05
N LEU A 162 33.34 -15.01 -2.31
CA LEU A 162 32.35 -16.02 -2.67
C LEU A 162 32.94 -17.43 -2.87
N THR A 163 34.23 -17.56 -3.13
CA THR A 163 34.87 -18.88 -3.22
C THR A 163 34.89 -19.56 -1.85
N GLU A 164 35.24 -18.84 -0.78
CA GLU A 164 35.21 -19.38 0.58
C GLU A 164 33.78 -19.77 1.04
N LEU A 165 32.76 -18.98 0.64
CA LEU A 165 31.35 -19.30 0.85
C LEU A 165 30.98 -20.67 0.25
N GLY A 166 31.26 -20.88 -1.03
CA GLY A 166 30.90 -22.13 -1.72
C GLY A 166 31.60 -23.35 -1.13
N LEU A 167 32.89 -23.22 -0.75
CA LEU A 167 33.64 -24.31 -0.11
C LEU A 167 33.06 -24.68 1.26
N ARG A 168 32.70 -23.68 2.07
CA ARG A 168 32.03 -23.91 3.36
C ARG A 168 30.64 -24.52 3.21
N ALA A 169 29.88 -24.12 2.18
CA ALA A 169 28.55 -24.68 1.90
C ALA A 169 28.60 -26.13 1.40
N LEU A 170 29.57 -26.50 0.55
CA LEU A 170 29.85 -27.90 0.20
C LEU A 170 30.14 -28.74 1.45
N GLY A 171 30.95 -28.21 2.38
CA GLY A 171 31.21 -28.83 3.69
C GLY A 171 29.99 -28.94 4.61
N MET A 172 28.87 -28.31 4.27
CA MET A 172 27.57 -28.44 4.95
C MET A 172 26.59 -29.37 4.22
N GLY A 173 27.03 -30.04 3.14
CA GLY A 173 26.19 -30.91 2.31
C GLY A 173 25.31 -30.18 1.29
N VAL A 174 25.47 -28.87 1.12
CA VAL A 174 24.71 -28.07 0.14
C VAL A 174 25.24 -28.34 -1.26
N GLU A 175 24.35 -28.49 -2.25
CA GLU A 175 24.74 -28.52 -3.66
C GLU A 175 25.17 -27.11 -4.11
N VAL A 176 26.43 -26.94 -4.50
CA VAL A 176 27.00 -25.65 -4.93
C VAL A 176 27.42 -25.68 -6.40
N VAL A 177 27.03 -24.66 -7.17
CA VAL A 177 27.42 -24.49 -8.57
C VAL A 177 28.08 -23.14 -8.80
N TYR A 178 29.33 -23.14 -9.27
CA TYR A 178 30.07 -21.92 -9.59
C TYR A 178 29.81 -21.43 -11.03
N VAL A 179 29.65 -20.12 -11.16
CA VAL A 179 29.44 -19.39 -12.42
C VAL A 179 30.41 -18.21 -12.44
N ASP A 180 31.45 -18.32 -13.26
CA ASP A 180 32.54 -17.33 -13.29
C ASP A 180 32.26 -16.23 -14.33
N LEU A 181 32.31 -14.97 -13.90
CA LEU A 181 32.24 -13.78 -14.76
C LEU A 181 33.67 -13.35 -15.12
N LYS A 182 34.05 -13.56 -16.37
CA LYS A 182 35.40 -13.24 -16.89
C LYS A 182 35.47 -11.83 -17.47
N ALA A 183 36.68 -11.28 -17.57
CA ALA A 183 36.94 -10.19 -18.50
C ALA A 183 36.71 -10.63 -19.95
N MET A 184 36.33 -9.70 -20.81
CA MET A 184 36.33 -9.92 -22.26
C MET A 184 37.76 -9.81 -22.79
N GLU A 185 38.08 -10.55 -23.86
CA GLU A 185 39.31 -10.32 -24.63
C GLU A 185 39.12 -9.09 -25.54
N CYS A 186 40.19 -8.54 -26.12
CA CYS A 186 40.09 -7.32 -26.95
C CYS A 186 39.78 -7.69 -28.41
N ASP A 187 38.58 -8.22 -28.64
CA ASP A 187 38.16 -8.88 -29.88
C ASP A 187 36.91 -8.25 -30.53
N GLU A 188 36.41 -8.87 -31.60
CA GLU A 188 35.16 -8.47 -32.27
C GLU A 188 33.95 -8.53 -31.33
N ALA A 189 33.92 -9.47 -30.37
CA ALA A 189 32.83 -9.56 -29.39
C ALA A 189 32.85 -8.36 -28.41
N TYR A 190 34.04 -7.91 -27.99
CA TYR A 190 34.21 -6.68 -27.21
C TYR A 190 33.83 -5.43 -28.03
N GLN A 191 34.18 -5.37 -29.32
CA GLN A 191 33.72 -4.30 -30.22
C GLN A 191 32.18 -4.28 -30.30
N HIS A 192 31.53 -5.42 -30.55
CA HIS A 192 30.07 -5.53 -30.60
C HIS A 192 29.40 -5.21 -29.24
N PHE A 193 30.07 -5.49 -28.12
CA PHE A 193 29.62 -5.12 -26.78
C PHE A 193 29.73 -3.62 -26.52
N VAL A 194 30.84 -2.98 -26.90
CA VAL A 194 31.02 -1.52 -26.77
C VAL A 194 30.05 -0.77 -27.68
N ALA A 195 29.92 -1.18 -28.95
CA ALA A 195 28.98 -0.59 -29.90
C ALA A 195 27.52 -0.64 -29.39
N GLY A 196 27.04 -1.81 -28.95
CA GLY A 196 25.70 -1.95 -28.37
C GLY A 196 25.52 -1.21 -27.04
N THR A 197 26.59 -1.05 -26.25
CA THR A 197 26.58 -0.20 -25.05
C THR A 197 26.45 1.27 -25.42
N MET A 198 27.15 1.72 -26.45
CA MET A 198 27.09 3.10 -26.94
C MET A 198 25.74 3.43 -27.59
N GLU A 199 25.16 2.52 -28.37
CA GLU A 199 23.79 2.66 -28.89
C GLU A 199 22.79 2.84 -27.73
N ALA A 200 22.82 1.97 -26.73
CA ALA A 200 21.95 2.08 -25.55
C ALA A 200 22.24 3.34 -24.69
N LEU A 201 23.42 3.94 -24.82
CA LEU A 201 23.76 5.24 -24.22
C LEU A 201 23.39 6.44 -25.09
N ALA A 202 22.92 6.25 -26.34
CA ALA A 202 22.80 7.29 -27.37
C ALA A 202 24.14 8.00 -27.68
N LEU A 203 25.24 7.24 -27.64
CA LEU A 203 26.60 7.64 -28.06
C LEU A 203 26.99 7.06 -29.43
N SER A 204 26.07 6.39 -30.15
CA SER A 204 26.34 5.70 -31.42
C SER A 204 26.80 6.60 -32.59
N LYS A 205 26.76 7.93 -32.43
CA LYS A 205 27.39 8.88 -33.36
C LYS A 205 28.92 8.96 -33.23
N ILE A 206 29.50 8.43 -32.15
CA ILE A 206 30.95 8.39 -31.94
C ILE A 206 31.51 7.11 -32.57
N PRO A 207 32.48 7.18 -33.50
CA PRO A 207 33.12 6.00 -34.08
C PRO A 207 33.96 5.22 -33.06
N THR A 208 34.16 3.93 -33.31
CA THR A 208 34.98 3.03 -32.48
C THR A 208 35.91 2.21 -33.38
N TYR A 209 37.14 1.95 -32.94
CA TYR A 209 38.12 1.19 -33.72
C TYR A 209 38.99 0.27 -32.84
N LEU A 210 39.27 -0.94 -33.34
CA LEU A 210 40.08 -1.97 -32.65
C LEU A 210 41.59 -1.81 -32.87
N VAL A 211 41.99 -1.19 -33.97
CA VAL A 211 43.39 -1.02 -34.38
C VAL A 211 43.64 0.48 -34.58
N PRO A 212 44.73 1.06 -34.04
CA PRO A 212 45.10 2.44 -34.32
C PRO A 212 45.27 2.67 -35.84
N LEU A 213 44.73 3.78 -36.36
CA LEU A 213 45.04 4.19 -37.73
C LEU A 213 46.50 4.66 -37.79
N GLU A 214 47.39 3.81 -38.30
CA GLU A 214 48.83 4.13 -38.49
C GLU A 214 49.10 5.23 -39.54
N SER A 215 48.07 5.71 -40.23
CA SER A 215 48.12 6.92 -41.06
C SER A 215 46.83 7.73 -40.91
N PRO A 216 46.90 9.07 -40.92
CA PRO A 216 45.70 9.90 -40.83
C PRO A 216 44.81 9.66 -42.07
N PRO A 217 43.48 9.50 -41.90
CA PRO A 217 42.58 9.46 -43.04
C PRO A 217 42.69 10.79 -43.81
N ALA A 218 42.61 10.72 -45.14
CA ALA A 218 42.67 11.92 -45.98
C ALA A 218 41.59 12.93 -45.55
N VAL A 219 41.94 14.22 -45.60
CA VAL A 219 41.15 15.34 -45.06
C VAL A 219 39.67 15.20 -45.41
N PHE A 220 38.81 15.17 -44.37
CA PHE A 220 37.37 15.31 -44.53
C PHE A 220 37.07 16.63 -45.25
N ASP A 221 36.63 16.55 -46.50
CA ASP A 221 36.28 17.72 -47.30
C ASP A 221 35.01 18.39 -46.74
N PRO A 222 35.06 19.63 -46.20
CA PRO A 222 33.93 20.22 -45.49
C PRO A 222 32.76 20.66 -46.37
N LEU A 223 32.81 20.46 -47.69
CA LEU A 223 31.94 21.14 -48.66
C LEU A 223 30.73 20.34 -49.16
N GLN A 224 30.44 19.16 -48.63
CA GLN A 224 29.26 18.35 -49.03
C GLN A 224 28.35 17.91 -47.87
N GLN A 225 27.82 18.86 -47.10
CA GLN A 225 26.48 18.68 -46.49
C GLN A 225 25.81 20.03 -46.20
N GLY A 226 24.61 20.20 -46.76
CA GLY A 226 23.70 21.30 -46.44
C GLY A 226 22.67 20.89 -45.39
N ALA A 227 21.90 21.88 -44.92
CA ALA A 227 21.03 21.85 -43.73
C ALA A 227 21.80 21.87 -42.39
N ILE A 228 21.36 22.72 -41.48
CA ILE A 228 21.97 22.94 -40.16
C ILE A 228 21.06 22.28 -39.11
N ASP A 229 21.38 21.05 -38.73
CA ASP A 229 20.78 20.41 -37.56
C ASP A 229 21.59 20.75 -36.29
N ALA A 230 20.89 21.19 -35.24
CA ALA A 230 21.48 21.61 -33.96
C ALA A 230 22.07 20.45 -33.12
N GLU A 231 22.08 19.21 -33.63
CA GLU A 231 22.72 18.05 -32.97
C GLU A 231 24.18 17.80 -33.43
N ASN A 232 24.72 18.60 -34.36
CA ASN A 232 25.98 18.25 -35.06
C ASN A 232 27.27 18.86 -34.45
N ASP A 233 27.21 19.55 -33.31
CA ASP A 233 28.40 20.09 -32.64
C ASP A 233 29.33 19.01 -32.05
N LEU A 234 28.87 17.75 -31.97
CA LEU A 234 29.65 16.62 -31.46
C LEU A 234 30.94 16.38 -32.29
N VAL A 235 30.86 16.54 -33.62
CA VAL A 235 32.03 16.48 -34.51
C VAL A 235 32.95 17.70 -34.33
N ARG A 236 32.37 18.87 -34.04
CA ARG A 236 33.14 20.11 -33.81
C ARG A 236 33.94 20.08 -32.51
N MET A 237 33.45 19.41 -31.47
CA MET A 237 34.21 19.23 -30.21
C MET A 237 35.47 18.34 -30.37
N LEU A 238 35.53 17.49 -31.40
CA LEU A 238 36.66 16.60 -31.68
C LEU A 238 37.71 17.20 -32.63
N VAL A 239 37.49 18.44 -33.11
CA VAL A 239 38.44 19.16 -33.98
C VAL A 239 39.70 19.54 -33.17
N PRO A 240 40.93 19.48 -33.72
CA PRO A 240 42.18 19.43 -32.93
C PRO A 240 42.63 20.70 -32.16
N LYS A 241 41.73 21.63 -31.81
CA LYS A 241 42.05 22.81 -31.00
C LYS A 241 41.42 22.68 -29.61
N THR A 242 42.26 22.26 -28.66
CA THR A 242 41.95 22.05 -27.24
C THR A 242 40.81 21.07 -26.96
N ILE A 243 41.10 19.77 -27.14
CA ILE A 243 40.48 18.75 -26.28
C ILE A 243 40.89 19.11 -24.83
N PRO A 244 39.94 19.29 -23.89
CA PRO A 244 40.27 19.57 -22.49
C PRO A 244 41.08 18.44 -21.84
N LEU A 245 41.97 18.78 -20.90
CA LEU A 245 42.77 17.87 -20.06
C LEU A 245 41.94 16.99 -19.08
N LEU A 246 40.67 16.75 -19.40
CA LEU A 246 39.67 16.06 -18.58
C LEU A 246 39.05 14.84 -19.28
N PHE A 247 39.35 14.61 -20.56
CA PHE A 247 38.88 13.42 -21.28
C PHE A 247 39.74 12.19 -20.97
N PRO A 248 39.15 10.98 -20.86
CA PRO A 248 39.92 9.75 -20.65
C PRO A 248 40.84 9.43 -21.83
N GLU A 249 41.97 8.78 -21.54
CA GLU A 249 43.04 8.42 -22.51
C GLU A 249 42.55 7.59 -23.71
N PHE A 250 41.41 6.90 -23.59
CA PHE A 250 40.78 6.11 -24.65
C PHE A 250 39.92 6.93 -25.64
N VAL A 251 39.79 8.25 -25.46
CA VAL A 251 39.02 9.13 -26.35
C VAL A 251 39.98 9.97 -27.19
N THR A 252 39.89 9.83 -28.51
CA THR A 252 40.76 10.50 -29.48
C THR A 252 39.97 11.36 -30.47
N SER A 253 40.66 12.17 -31.28
CA SER A 253 40.06 12.90 -32.40
C SER A 253 39.39 11.99 -33.45
N HIS A 254 39.68 10.69 -33.44
CA HIS A 254 39.14 9.69 -34.37
C HIS A 254 38.01 8.84 -33.76
N GLY A 255 37.59 9.13 -32.52
CA GLY A 255 36.58 8.37 -31.79
C GLY A 255 37.13 7.67 -30.56
N ILE A 256 36.56 6.51 -30.21
CA ILE A 256 36.99 5.71 -29.06
C ILE A 256 37.96 4.62 -29.52
N ASP A 257 39.16 4.64 -28.95
CA ASP A 257 40.15 3.58 -29.06
C ASP A 257 39.72 2.40 -28.19
N LEU A 258 39.39 1.27 -28.81
CA LEU A 258 38.89 0.11 -28.09
C LEU A 258 40.00 -0.63 -27.33
N TYR A 259 41.26 -0.53 -27.75
CA TYR A 259 42.39 -1.16 -27.08
C TYR A 259 42.75 -0.39 -25.79
N GLU A 260 42.81 0.93 -25.85
CA GLU A 260 43.00 1.76 -24.66
C GLU A 260 41.78 1.74 -23.72
N LEU A 261 40.55 1.67 -24.26
CA LEU A 261 39.35 1.43 -23.43
C LEU A 261 39.42 0.04 -22.75
N HIS A 262 39.84 -1.00 -23.48
CA HIS A 262 40.03 -2.35 -22.92
C HIS A 262 41.06 -2.34 -21.80
N LYS A 263 42.25 -1.79 -22.06
CA LYS A 263 43.38 -1.64 -21.12
C LYS A 263 42.98 -0.85 -19.87
N HIS A 264 42.30 0.29 -20.02
CA HIS A 264 41.77 1.09 -18.92
C HIS A 264 40.73 0.33 -18.07
N THR A 265 39.87 -0.46 -18.72
CA THR A 265 38.77 -1.18 -18.06
C THR A 265 39.14 -2.61 -17.61
N LYS A 266 40.33 -3.09 -18.00
CA LYS A 266 40.76 -4.50 -17.98
C LYS A 266 39.78 -5.46 -18.69
N GLY A 267 39.09 -5.00 -19.73
CA GLY A 267 38.04 -5.77 -20.42
C GLY A 267 36.82 -6.12 -19.54
N LEU A 268 36.68 -5.54 -18.35
CA LEU A 268 35.61 -5.88 -17.41
C LEU A 268 34.33 -5.13 -17.74
N VAL A 269 33.32 -5.87 -18.20
CA VAL A 269 31.98 -5.42 -18.63
C VAL A 269 31.44 -4.22 -17.84
N GLY A 270 31.43 -4.29 -16.51
CA GLY A 270 30.91 -3.23 -15.64
C GLY A 270 31.80 -1.98 -15.55
N LYS A 271 33.12 -2.11 -15.69
CA LYS A 271 34.03 -0.96 -15.82
C LYS A 271 33.85 -0.28 -17.18
N THR A 272 33.78 -1.04 -18.27
CA THR A 272 33.52 -0.50 -19.62
C THR A 272 32.23 0.31 -19.68
N VAL A 273 31.13 -0.25 -19.18
CA VAL A 273 29.84 0.46 -19.10
C VAL A 273 29.91 1.69 -18.19
N SER A 274 30.69 1.65 -17.11
CA SER A 274 30.86 2.81 -16.21
C SER A 274 31.70 3.92 -16.84
N ALA A 275 32.77 3.57 -17.57
CA ALA A 275 33.61 4.52 -18.29
C ALA A 275 32.83 5.23 -19.42
N LEU A 276 32.03 4.48 -20.19
CA LEU A 276 31.18 5.05 -21.24
C LEU A 276 30.03 5.91 -20.68
N ARG A 277 29.51 5.60 -19.48
CA ARG A 277 28.59 6.49 -18.75
C ARG A 277 29.25 7.76 -18.25
N ALA A 278 30.49 7.67 -17.74
CA ALA A 278 31.26 8.84 -17.32
C ALA A 278 31.53 9.76 -18.51
N LEU A 279 31.92 9.22 -19.66
CA LEU A 279 32.05 9.96 -20.92
C LEU A 279 30.75 10.69 -21.29
N LYS A 280 29.59 10.00 -21.26
CA LYS A 280 28.29 10.65 -21.50
C LYS A 280 28.01 11.79 -20.51
N ALA A 281 28.32 11.59 -19.23
CA ALA A 281 28.10 12.62 -18.20
C ALA A 281 28.97 13.87 -18.45
N SER A 282 30.25 13.71 -18.78
CA SER A 282 31.14 14.82 -19.14
C SER A 282 30.60 15.58 -20.37
N MET A 283 30.19 14.87 -21.42
CA MET A 283 29.65 15.50 -22.64
C MET A 283 28.38 16.32 -22.40
N VAL A 284 27.51 15.90 -21.46
CA VAL A 284 26.33 16.69 -21.06
C VAL A 284 26.74 17.95 -20.29
N LEU A 285 27.67 17.84 -19.35
CA LEU A 285 28.17 18.98 -18.57
C LEU A 285 28.90 20.01 -19.46
N ASP A 286 29.68 19.56 -20.44
CA ASP A 286 30.34 20.44 -21.41
C ASP A 286 29.32 21.15 -22.32
N ALA A 287 28.27 20.46 -22.76
CA ALA A 287 27.19 21.06 -23.54
C ALA A 287 26.41 22.13 -22.74
N GLU A 288 26.08 21.84 -21.47
CA GLU A 288 25.44 22.80 -20.56
C GLU A 288 26.35 24.02 -20.29
N SER A 289 27.65 23.80 -20.10
CA SER A 289 28.65 24.85 -19.88
C SER A 289 28.84 25.75 -21.12
N MET A 290 28.86 25.16 -22.32
CA MET A 290 28.94 25.89 -23.59
C MET A 290 27.67 26.68 -23.89
N ALA A 291 26.49 26.11 -23.64
CA ALA A 291 25.22 26.84 -23.73
C ALA A 291 25.15 28.02 -22.73
N GLY A 292 25.63 27.82 -21.49
CA GLY A 292 25.76 28.87 -20.49
C GLY A 292 26.71 30.00 -20.90
N ARG A 293 27.81 29.69 -21.60
CA ARG A 293 28.73 30.69 -22.17
C ARG A 293 28.14 31.43 -23.37
N ALA A 294 27.42 30.76 -24.25
CA ALA A 294 26.72 31.40 -25.37
C ALA A 294 25.71 32.46 -24.86
N GLY A 295 24.87 32.08 -23.89
CA GLY A 295 23.91 32.99 -23.24
C GLY A 295 24.53 34.12 -22.39
N ALA A 296 25.86 34.13 -22.20
CA ALA A 296 26.60 35.21 -21.57
C ALA A 296 27.21 36.19 -22.59
N LEU A 297 27.51 35.74 -23.81
CA LEU A 297 28.06 36.59 -24.88
C LEU A 297 27.01 37.50 -25.51
N ASP A 298 25.76 37.04 -25.62
CA ASP A 298 24.59 37.85 -26.05
C ASP A 298 24.19 38.99 -25.07
N LYS A 299 25.01 39.27 -24.05
CA LYS A 299 24.78 40.33 -23.05
C LYS A 299 25.90 41.38 -22.97
N VAL A 300 26.82 41.40 -23.93
CA VAL A 300 27.82 42.48 -24.04
C VAL A 300 27.26 43.64 -24.89
N ALA A 301 26.89 44.74 -24.22
CA ALA A 301 26.32 45.92 -24.89
C ALA A 301 27.39 46.76 -25.62
N LEU A 302 27.02 47.34 -26.76
CA LEU A 302 27.80 48.36 -27.49
C LEU A 302 27.19 49.77 -27.28
N PRO A 303 27.99 50.87 -27.26
CA PRO A 303 27.50 52.21 -26.90
C PRO A 303 26.76 53.01 -28.01
N HIS A 304 26.21 54.17 -27.63
CA HIS A 304 25.18 54.95 -28.32
C HIS A 304 25.57 55.79 -29.57
N ALA A 305 24.58 55.92 -30.47
CA ALA A 305 24.26 57.05 -31.36
C ALA A 305 22.77 56.91 -31.85
N GLU A 306 22.24 57.68 -32.81
CA GLU A 306 21.69 59.06 -32.72
C GLU A 306 20.63 59.27 -33.87
N VAL A 307 19.62 60.18 -33.86
CA VAL A 307 19.05 61.07 -32.83
C VAL A 307 17.61 61.56 -33.20
N ALA A 308 16.76 61.78 -32.19
CA ALA A 308 15.57 62.69 -32.11
C ALA A 308 14.27 62.53 -32.96
N ARG A 309 13.20 63.10 -32.33
CA ARG A 309 11.85 63.54 -32.84
C ARG A 309 10.75 62.49 -33.09
N VAL A 310 9.44 62.76 -32.90
CA VAL A 310 8.61 63.60 -31.97
C VAL A 310 7.11 63.39 -32.34
N ALA A 311 6.15 63.73 -31.45
CA ALA A 311 4.66 63.55 -31.51
C ALA A 311 4.16 62.26 -30.79
N GLU A 312 3.25 62.22 -29.78
CA GLU A 312 2.14 63.10 -29.33
C GLU A 312 0.92 63.07 -30.30
N VAL A 313 -0.38 62.96 -29.92
CA VAL A 313 -1.13 63.25 -28.67
C VAL A 313 -2.22 62.17 -28.35
N ALA A 314 -2.71 62.16 -27.11
CA ALA A 314 -3.62 61.23 -26.41
C ALA A 314 -5.14 61.24 -26.72
N GLY A 315 -5.90 60.38 -26.01
CA GLY A 315 -7.38 60.25 -25.92
C GLY A 315 -7.81 58.77 -25.84
N ALA A 316 -8.51 58.17 -24.86
CA ALA A 316 -9.45 58.60 -23.79
C ALA A 316 -10.85 59.04 -24.29
N ALA A 317 -12.00 58.56 -23.78
CA ALA A 317 -12.29 57.40 -22.91
C ALA A 317 -13.81 57.04 -22.88
N GLN A 318 -14.14 55.79 -22.47
CA GLN A 318 -15.35 55.33 -21.74
C GLN A 318 -16.81 55.39 -22.30
N ALA A 319 -17.51 54.25 -22.05
CA ALA A 319 -18.86 54.08 -21.43
C ALA A 319 -20.19 54.03 -22.25
N LEU A 320 -20.92 52.90 -22.03
CA LEU A 320 -22.40 52.72 -21.96
C LEU A 320 -23.24 53.01 -23.24
N SER A 321 -24.45 52.47 -23.52
CA SER A 321 -25.29 51.33 -23.09
C SER A 321 -26.49 51.21 -24.09
N PHE A 322 -27.59 50.44 -24.03
CA PHE A 322 -28.22 49.46 -23.11
C PHE A 322 -29.34 48.70 -23.91
N HIS A 323 -29.79 47.49 -23.47
CA HIS A 323 -31.10 46.86 -23.79
C HIS A 323 -31.40 46.41 -25.26
N SER A 324 -32.31 45.47 -25.58
CA SER A 324 -33.02 44.41 -24.80
C SER A 324 -33.77 43.38 -25.70
N LEU A 325 -34.40 42.40 -25.03
CA LEU A 325 -35.60 41.61 -25.42
C LEU A 325 -35.46 40.32 -26.27
N VAL A 326 -36.37 39.40 -25.94
CA VAL A 326 -36.59 38.04 -26.48
C VAL A 326 -38.12 37.85 -26.58
N PRO A 327 -38.62 37.16 -27.62
CA PRO A 327 -39.60 36.08 -27.38
C PRO A 327 -39.28 34.81 -28.20
N ALA A 328 -40.02 33.73 -27.95
CA ALA A 328 -39.77 32.39 -28.49
C ALA A 328 -41.01 31.76 -29.17
N HIS A 329 -40.90 30.47 -29.55
CA HIS A 329 -41.87 29.59 -30.25
C HIS A 329 -41.85 29.65 -31.81
N SER A 330 -42.20 28.61 -32.58
CA SER A 330 -42.24 27.13 -32.41
C SER A 330 -42.70 26.44 -33.74
N VAL A 331 -42.69 25.08 -33.81
CA VAL A 331 -43.51 24.18 -34.69
C VAL A 331 -42.99 23.72 -36.09
N LYS A 332 -43.14 22.38 -36.34
CA LYS A 332 -43.08 21.57 -37.62
C LYS A 332 -41.69 21.34 -38.27
N GLN A 333 -41.30 20.10 -38.64
CA GLN A 333 -41.75 19.16 -39.72
C GLN A 333 -41.43 19.68 -41.14
N GLN A 334 -40.92 18.91 -42.12
CA GLN A 334 -40.88 17.44 -42.28
C GLN A 334 -39.72 16.94 -43.22
N ASP A 335 -39.43 15.63 -43.17
CA ASP A 335 -38.77 14.69 -44.11
C ASP A 335 -37.86 15.17 -45.28
N SER A 336 -36.63 14.64 -45.35
CA SER A 336 -36.05 14.03 -46.57
C SER A 336 -34.77 13.20 -46.30
N GLN A 337 -34.60 12.12 -47.07
CA GLN A 337 -33.38 11.29 -47.27
C GLN A 337 -33.16 11.16 -48.80
N PRO A 338 -32.07 10.53 -49.35
CA PRO A 338 -30.90 9.89 -48.72
C PRO A 338 -29.53 10.34 -49.29
N ALA A 339 -28.42 9.86 -48.71
CA ALA A 339 -27.20 9.42 -49.42
C ALA A 339 -26.16 8.82 -48.44
N GLU A 340 -25.31 7.91 -48.92
CA GLU A 340 -24.39 7.10 -48.09
C GLU A 340 -23.06 7.80 -47.76
N VAL A 341 -22.55 7.56 -46.54
CA VAL A 341 -21.10 7.58 -46.23
C VAL A 341 -20.79 6.40 -45.30
N LEU A 342 -19.73 5.64 -45.58
CA LEU A 342 -19.41 4.41 -44.84
C LEU A 342 -19.05 4.67 -43.37
N SER A 343 -19.85 4.10 -42.45
CA SER A 343 -19.54 4.04 -41.02
C SER A 343 -18.60 2.87 -40.72
N ILE A 344 -17.28 3.12 -40.77
CA ILE A 344 -16.28 2.15 -40.30
C ILE A 344 -16.43 1.99 -38.78
N HIS A 345 -16.67 0.77 -38.31
CA HIS A 345 -16.76 0.45 -36.88
C HIS A 345 -15.44 0.74 -36.16
N THR A 346 -15.36 1.88 -35.49
CA THR A 346 -14.32 2.14 -34.49
C THR A 346 -14.62 1.34 -33.22
N PRO A 347 -13.72 0.45 -32.77
CA PRO A 347 -13.98 -0.37 -31.58
C PRO A 347 -13.97 0.51 -30.33
N LYS A 348 -15.05 0.46 -29.53
CA LYS A 348 -15.16 1.21 -28.26
C LYS A 348 -13.92 0.97 -27.39
N PRO A 349 -13.13 2.01 -27.03
CA PRO A 349 -11.91 1.83 -26.26
C PRO A 349 -12.23 1.26 -24.86
N LYS A 350 -11.51 0.20 -24.47
CA LYS A 350 -11.69 -0.45 -23.18
C LYS A 350 -11.26 0.48 -22.04
N LEU A 351 -12.23 1.14 -21.42
CA LEU A 351 -12.08 2.18 -20.38
C LEU A 351 -11.15 1.81 -19.20
N LYS A 352 -10.88 0.52 -18.96
CA LYS A 352 -9.90 0.03 -17.98
C LYS A 352 -8.46 0.53 -18.25
N ALA A 353 -8.04 0.69 -19.50
CA ALA A 353 -6.63 0.96 -19.83
C ALA A 353 -6.13 2.36 -19.40
N VAL A 354 -7.02 3.35 -19.31
CA VAL A 354 -6.65 4.76 -19.03
C VAL A 354 -6.43 5.03 -17.53
N PHE A 355 -6.90 4.14 -16.66
CA PHE A 355 -6.72 4.27 -15.21
C PHE A 355 -5.29 3.94 -14.76
N GLU A 356 -4.51 3.16 -15.51
CA GLU A 356 -3.35 2.46 -14.93
C GLU A 356 -2.08 3.32 -14.79
N ARG A 357 -1.89 4.33 -15.63
CA ARG A 357 -0.70 5.21 -15.68
C ARG A 357 -0.77 6.43 -14.75
N GLY A 358 -1.28 6.25 -13.54
CA GLY A 358 -1.43 7.34 -12.57
C GLY A 358 -0.26 7.50 -11.60
N PHE A 359 0.27 6.38 -11.11
CA PHE A 359 1.11 6.30 -9.92
C PHE A 359 2.53 5.83 -10.23
N GLU A 360 3.13 6.26 -11.36
CA GLU A 360 4.33 5.64 -11.94
C GLU A 360 5.60 5.73 -11.06
N THR A 361 5.68 6.77 -10.21
CA THR A 361 6.71 6.91 -9.18
C THR A 361 6.42 6.10 -7.91
N TYR A 362 5.15 5.89 -7.57
CA TYR A 362 4.63 5.31 -6.32
C TYR A 362 4.29 3.81 -6.43
N LEU A 363 3.86 3.19 -5.33
CA LEU A 363 3.15 1.90 -5.38
C LEU A 363 1.72 2.10 -5.90
N LYS A 364 1.27 1.21 -6.79
CA LYS A 364 -0.14 1.15 -7.22
C LYS A 364 -1.04 0.82 -6.01
N PRO A 365 -2.12 1.59 -5.77
CA PRO A 365 -3.10 1.25 -4.73
C PRO A 365 -3.67 -0.15 -4.94
N VAL A 366 -3.87 -0.87 -3.83
CA VAL A 366 -4.54 -2.17 -3.83
C VAL A 366 -6.06 -1.96 -3.95
N ALA A 367 -6.77 -2.95 -4.50
CA ALA A 367 -8.22 -2.87 -4.65
C ALA A 367 -8.92 -2.63 -3.31
N ASP A 368 -9.69 -1.53 -3.24
CA ASP A 368 -10.36 -1.00 -2.04
C ASP A 368 -9.45 -0.59 -0.87
N GLU A 369 -8.18 -0.25 -1.13
CA GLU A 369 -7.25 0.22 -0.11
C GLU A 369 -7.63 1.58 0.52
N THR A 370 -7.36 1.77 1.82
CA THR A 370 -7.49 3.08 2.49
C THR A 370 -6.25 3.96 2.30
N LEU A 371 -6.39 5.29 2.38
CA LEU A 371 -5.27 6.21 2.15
C LEU A 371 -4.14 6.01 3.16
N GLY A 372 -4.42 5.81 4.46
CA GLY A 372 -3.38 5.58 5.47
C GLY A 372 -2.56 4.31 5.22
N SER A 373 -3.22 3.23 4.79
CA SER A 373 -2.54 1.99 4.35
C SER A 373 -1.64 2.23 3.14
N TRP A 374 -2.14 2.96 2.14
CA TRP A 374 -1.36 3.27 0.96
C TRP A 374 -0.13 4.12 1.30
N LEU A 375 -0.28 5.15 2.13
CA LEU A 375 0.83 6.01 2.57
C LEU A 375 1.88 5.21 3.34
N SER A 376 1.48 4.36 4.31
CA SER A 376 2.41 3.48 5.03
C SER A 376 3.16 2.53 4.08
N ARG A 377 2.46 1.88 3.15
CA ARG A 377 3.09 0.95 2.20
C ARG A 377 4.06 1.64 1.25
N ASN A 378 3.85 2.91 0.90
CA ASN A 378 4.81 3.68 0.12
C ASN A 378 6.05 4.06 0.96
N ALA A 379 5.90 4.44 2.23
CA ALA A 379 7.03 4.74 3.12
C ALA A 379 7.88 3.49 3.44
N CYS A 380 7.29 2.29 3.44
CA CYS A 380 8.03 1.03 3.54
C CYS A 380 8.60 0.53 2.20
N SER A 381 8.52 1.30 1.11
CA SER A 381 8.97 0.87 -0.21
C SER A 381 10.44 1.28 -0.47
N PRO A 382 11.38 0.33 -0.62
CA PRO A 382 12.78 0.67 -0.90
C PRO A 382 12.99 1.35 -2.27
N SER A 383 11.99 1.28 -3.17
CA SER A 383 11.99 1.98 -4.45
C SER A 383 11.58 3.46 -4.37
N ILE A 384 11.36 4.01 -3.17
CA ILE A 384 10.87 5.37 -2.95
C ILE A 384 11.77 6.10 -1.93
N THR A 385 12.98 6.44 -2.39
CA THR A 385 14.08 7.04 -1.61
C THR A 385 13.80 8.44 -1.03
N ILE A 386 12.67 9.06 -1.39
CA ILE A 386 12.28 10.43 -0.98
C ILE A 386 11.19 10.39 0.11
N ILE A 387 10.54 9.24 0.33
CA ILE A 387 9.40 9.10 1.26
C ILE A 387 9.86 8.32 2.50
N HIS A 388 10.84 8.90 3.19
CA HIS A 388 11.27 8.48 4.52
C HIS A 388 10.34 9.06 5.61
N ASP A 389 10.71 8.86 6.87
CA ASP A 389 9.91 9.25 8.04
C ASP A 389 9.47 10.72 7.99
N ASP A 390 10.25 11.63 7.40
CA ASP A 390 9.89 13.04 7.18
C ASP A 390 8.53 13.23 6.49
N PHE A 391 8.17 12.38 5.52
CA PHE A 391 6.87 12.47 4.84
C PHE A 391 5.72 11.92 5.70
N LEU A 392 5.96 10.85 6.47
CA LEU A 392 4.97 10.35 7.42
C LEU A 392 4.81 11.31 8.61
N GLN A 393 5.88 11.96 9.03
CA GLN A 393 5.93 12.99 10.06
C GLN A 393 5.29 14.30 9.57
N TRP A 394 5.41 14.65 8.28
CA TRP A 394 4.65 15.73 7.64
C TRP A 394 3.15 15.40 7.52
N CYS A 395 2.79 14.20 7.07
CA CYS A 395 1.39 13.73 7.08
C CYS A 395 0.82 13.76 8.51
N THR A 396 1.60 13.29 9.49
CA THR A 396 1.27 13.37 10.92
C THR A 396 1.16 14.83 11.37
N GLY A 397 2.03 15.71 10.91
CA GLY A 397 1.99 17.16 11.14
C GLY A 397 0.71 17.82 10.61
N LEU A 398 0.19 17.37 9.46
CA LEU A 398 -1.12 17.81 8.97
C LEU A 398 -2.26 17.34 9.89
N THR A 399 -2.17 16.18 10.53
CA THR A 399 -3.15 15.75 11.55
C THR A 399 -2.98 16.50 12.88
N GLN A 400 -1.75 16.82 13.28
CA GLN A 400 -1.40 17.49 14.54
C GLN A 400 -1.53 19.02 14.50
N GLY A 401 -1.46 19.66 13.33
CA GLY A 401 -1.64 21.12 13.19
C GLY A 401 -3.03 21.58 13.67
N CYS A 402 -4.07 20.79 13.36
CA CYS A 402 -5.41 20.97 13.91
C CYS A 402 -5.46 20.83 15.45
N GLN A 403 -4.50 20.10 16.04
CA GLN A 403 -4.46 19.79 17.46
C GLN A 403 -3.72 20.85 18.30
N GLN A 404 -2.72 21.54 17.75
CA GLN A 404 -2.06 22.66 18.43
C GLN A 404 -3.00 23.85 18.69
N SER A 405 -3.98 24.06 17.82
CA SER A 405 -5.09 25.01 18.05
C SER A 405 -5.84 24.70 19.36
N TYR A 406 -6.09 23.42 19.65
CA TYR A 406 -6.76 23.01 20.88
C TYR A 406 -5.91 23.24 22.14
N ASP A 407 -4.59 23.00 22.11
CA ASP A 407 -3.74 23.30 23.27
C ASP A 407 -3.53 24.80 23.49
N SER A 408 -3.53 25.61 22.44
CA SER A 408 -3.54 27.08 22.54
C SER A 408 -4.88 27.58 23.13
N TYR A 409 -6.01 27.06 22.64
CA TYR A 409 -7.35 27.37 23.14
C TYR A 409 -7.56 26.88 24.58
N LYS A 410 -7.05 25.70 24.94
CA LYS A 410 -7.09 25.14 26.30
C LYS A 410 -6.24 25.95 27.26
N ARG A 411 -5.07 26.45 26.83
CA ARG A 411 -4.31 27.46 27.59
C ARG A 411 -5.10 28.74 27.75
N GLN A 412 -5.65 29.32 26.68
CA GLN A 412 -6.49 30.54 26.77
C GLN A 412 -7.69 30.39 27.70
N MET A 413 -8.36 29.23 27.70
CA MET A 413 -9.44 28.90 28.64
C MET A 413 -8.95 28.82 30.08
N LEU A 414 -7.81 28.17 30.34
CA LEU A 414 -7.21 28.09 31.67
C LEU A 414 -6.69 29.46 32.16
N THR A 415 -6.20 30.33 31.27
CA THR A 415 -5.83 31.71 31.59
C THR A 415 -7.06 32.58 31.86
N ARG A 416 -8.16 32.44 31.10
CA ARG A 416 -9.44 33.11 31.39
C ARG A 416 -10.10 32.63 32.68
N ALA A 417 -9.86 31.38 33.10
CA ALA A 417 -10.31 30.83 34.38
C ALA A 417 -9.47 31.28 35.59
N ARG A 418 -8.46 32.15 35.41
CA ARG A 418 -7.67 32.77 36.49
C ARG A 418 -7.58 34.30 36.33
N GLY A 419 -8.74 34.94 36.26
CA GLY A 419 -8.90 36.35 36.63
C GLY A 419 -9.53 36.46 38.02
N VAL A 420 -9.02 37.36 38.86
CA VAL A 420 -9.52 37.71 40.21
C VAL A 420 -9.37 36.61 41.28
N ALA A 421 -8.17 36.54 41.88
CA ALA A 421 -7.95 36.39 43.32
C ALA A 421 -6.45 36.66 43.63
N ASP A 422 -6.16 37.42 44.68
CA ASP A 422 -4.82 37.97 44.93
C ASP A 422 -3.91 37.12 45.84
N SER A 423 -2.60 37.27 45.58
CA SER A 423 -1.47 37.19 46.52
C SER A 423 -0.98 35.84 47.09
N ASN A 424 0.36 35.76 47.17
CA ASN A 424 1.20 34.97 48.08
C ASN A 424 1.28 33.42 47.96
N GLY A 425 2.52 32.90 47.85
CA GLY A 425 2.89 31.68 48.60
C GLY A 425 3.49 30.46 47.88
N LEU A 426 4.66 30.59 47.23
CA LEU A 426 5.65 29.52 46.95
C LEU A 426 5.24 28.31 46.04
N PRO A 427 6.22 27.63 45.39
CA PRO A 427 6.00 26.40 44.62
C PRO A 427 6.26 25.12 45.43
N ILE A 428 5.41 24.10 45.30
CA ILE A 428 5.60 22.75 45.85
C ILE A 428 5.38 21.70 44.73
N PRO A 429 6.17 20.61 44.64
CA PRO A 429 6.47 19.96 43.35
C PRO A 429 5.61 18.73 43.01
N ALA A 430 5.84 18.21 41.80
CA ALA A 430 5.10 17.10 41.21
C ALA A 430 5.23 15.77 41.98
N ARG A 431 4.16 15.36 42.69
CA ARG A 431 3.89 13.97 43.13
C ARG A 431 2.39 13.77 43.42
N LEU A 432 1.60 13.42 42.41
CA LEU A 432 0.28 12.76 42.55
C LEU A 432 -0.22 12.27 41.18
N ALA A 433 0.46 11.28 40.62
CA ALA A 433 0.08 10.61 39.36
C ALA A 433 -0.53 9.23 39.63
N SER A 434 -1.52 9.16 40.54
CA SER A 434 -2.10 7.90 41.01
C SER A 434 -3.57 8.03 41.46
N GLU A 435 -4.38 8.87 40.80
CA GLU A 435 -5.82 8.93 41.06
C GLU A 435 -6.60 9.36 39.80
N VAL A 436 -6.97 8.37 38.97
CA VAL A 436 -7.95 8.53 37.88
C VAL A 436 -8.97 7.39 37.96
N ALA A 437 -9.65 7.32 39.11
CA ALA A 437 -10.85 6.51 39.28
C ALA A 437 -12.07 7.43 39.27
N THR A 438 -12.99 7.18 38.34
CA THR A 438 -14.42 7.55 38.40
C THR A 438 -14.79 8.89 39.06
N ALA A 439 -14.82 9.97 38.27
CA ALA A 439 -15.82 11.02 38.44
C ALA A 439 -16.93 10.78 37.41
N PRO A 440 -18.22 10.70 37.80
CA PRO A 440 -19.32 10.58 36.85
C PRO A 440 -19.49 11.88 36.06
N SER A 441 -19.60 11.79 34.74
CA SER A 441 -19.89 12.93 33.89
C SER A 441 -21.33 13.40 34.09
N ASN A 442 -21.54 14.71 34.27
CA ASN A 442 -22.86 15.34 34.32
C ASN A 442 -23.53 15.34 32.93
N GLU A 443 -23.94 14.17 32.44
CA GLU A 443 -24.62 14.00 31.15
C GLU A 443 -26.16 14.15 31.24
N GLY A 444 -26.69 14.67 32.35
CA GLY A 444 -28.14 14.76 32.64
C GLY A 444 -29.01 15.55 31.64
N ASN A 445 -28.42 16.19 30.62
CA ASN A 445 -29.11 16.86 29.51
C ASN A 445 -28.89 16.20 28.13
N ALA A 446 -28.07 15.15 28.01
CA ALA A 446 -27.90 14.40 26.75
C ALA A 446 -29.11 13.49 26.45
N ASP A 447 -29.85 13.09 27.50
CA ASP A 447 -30.93 12.10 27.49
C ASP A 447 -32.22 12.51 26.75
N GLN A 448 -32.33 13.75 26.28
CA GLN A 448 -33.54 14.30 25.65
C GLN A 448 -33.45 14.54 24.14
N ILE A 449 -32.27 14.35 23.53
CA ILE A 449 -32.09 14.58 22.09
C ILE A 449 -32.76 13.45 21.29
N PRO A 450 -33.68 13.74 20.35
CA PRO A 450 -34.24 12.74 19.45
C PRO A 450 -33.16 12.00 18.66
N TRP A 451 -33.48 10.79 18.20
CA TRP A 451 -32.58 10.03 17.34
C TRP A 451 -32.41 10.75 16.01
N ASP A 452 -31.29 11.46 15.83
CA ASP A 452 -30.89 11.90 14.49
C ASP A 452 -30.62 10.65 13.63
N PRO A 453 -31.46 10.36 12.61
CA PRO A 453 -31.31 9.16 11.81
C PRO A 453 -30.04 9.20 10.96
N ALA A 454 -29.53 10.42 10.67
CA ALA A 454 -28.30 10.64 9.95
C ALA A 454 -27.08 10.10 10.72
N VAL A 455 -27.13 10.04 12.06
CA VAL A 455 -26.08 9.45 12.90
C VAL A 455 -26.02 7.94 12.76
N LEU A 456 -27.18 7.26 12.75
CA LEU A 456 -27.26 5.80 12.57
C LEU A 456 -26.61 5.38 11.23
N LEU A 457 -26.81 6.18 10.18
CA LEU A 457 -26.28 5.93 8.83
C LEU A 457 -24.93 6.59 8.52
N GLY A 458 -24.32 7.31 9.48
CA GLY A 458 -22.98 7.89 9.31
C GLY A 458 -22.89 9.08 8.37
N SER A 459 -23.96 9.87 8.21
CA SER A 459 -23.91 11.12 7.44
C SER A 459 -22.79 12.04 7.96
N ALA A 460 -21.98 12.56 7.05
CA ALA A 460 -20.68 13.17 7.36
C ALA A 460 -20.69 14.39 8.30
N GLY A 461 -21.85 14.96 8.60
CA GLY A 461 -22.01 16.13 9.47
C GLY A 461 -21.75 15.89 10.96
N TYR A 462 -21.78 14.66 11.47
CA TYR A 462 -21.76 14.47 12.93
C TYR A 462 -20.38 14.57 13.61
N SER A 463 -19.28 14.65 12.85
CA SER A 463 -17.99 15.16 13.37
C SER A 463 -17.98 16.70 13.44
N VAL A 464 -18.69 17.35 12.51
CA VAL A 464 -18.85 18.81 12.45
C VAL A 464 -19.66 19.32 13.64
N ALA A 465 -20.66 18.55 14.10
CA ALA A 465 -21.43 18.83 15.32
C ALA A 465 -20.59 18.86 16.62
N LEU A 466 -19.34 18.37 16.59
CA LEU A 466 -18.37 18.47 17.69
C LEU A 466 -17.31 19.57 17.49
N GLY A 467 -17.40 20.35 16.41
CA GLY A 467 -16.41 21.38 16.04
C GLY A 467 -15.04 20.79 15.67
N ARG A 468 -14.99 19.53 15.21
CA ARG A 468 -13.74 18.79 14.98
C ARG A 468 -13.72 18.10 13.62
N ASP A 469 -13.15 18.79 12.63
CA ASP A 469 -12.40 18.11 11.56
C ASP A 469 -10.96 17.90 12.06
N ILE A 470 -10.76 16.80 12.80
CA ILE A 470 -9.42 16.25 12.97
C ILE A 470 -9.14 15.46 11.69
N LEU A 471 -8.31 16.02 10.81
CA LEU A 471 -7.79 15.28 9.66
C LEU A 471 -7.03 14.05 10.18
N GLU A 472 -7.34 12.87 9.65
CA GLU A 472 -6.62 11.63 9.92
C GLU A 472 -6.07 11.07 8.60
N HIS A 473 -5.11 10.12 8.67
CA HIS A 473 -4.44 9.57 7.48
C HIS A 473 -5.39 9.08 6.38
N ASP A 474 -6.51 8.44 6.77
CA ASP A 474 -7.53 7.96 5.85
C ASP A 474 -8.41 9.09 5.24
N THR A 475 -8.41 10.30 5.81
CA THR A 475 -9.20 11.47 5.34
C THR A 475 -8.34 12.60 4.76
N LEU A 476 -7.01 12.47 4.71
CA LEU A 476 -6.10 13.47 4.12
C LEU A 476 -6.45 13.84 2.66
N TYR A 477 -7.14 12.97 1.90
CA TYR A 477 -7.66 13.28 0.56
C TYR A 477 -8.65 14.46 0.52
N ARG A 478 -9.14 14.93 1.68
CA ARG A 478 -10.00 16.13 1.81
C ARG A 478 -9.20 17.42 2.00
N SER A 479 -7.92 17.33 2.35
CA SER A 479 -7.07 18.50 2.59
C SER A 479 -6.43 18.97 1.29
N GLN A 480 -6.77 20.19 0.85
CA GLN A 480 -6.14 20.77 -0.35
C GLN A 480 -4.62 20.94 -0.18
N ALA A 481 -4.14 21.20 1.04
CA ALA A 481 -2.71 21.26 1.35
C ALA A 481 -2.01 19.90 1.15
N PHE A 482 -2.70 18.79 1.42
CA PHE A 482 -2.19 17.45 1.11
C PHE A 482 -2.24 17.17 -0.40
N LEU A 483 -3.37 17.47 -1.06
CA LEU A 483 -3.54 17.25 -2.50
C LEU A 483 -2.51 18.05 -3.33
N ASN A 484 -2.17 19.27 -2.93
CA ASN A 484 -1.21 20.13 -3.63
C ASN A 484 0.21 19.54 -3.76
N VAL A 485 0.60 18.56 -2.94
CA VAL A 485 1.88 17.84 -3.06
C VAL A 485 1.87 16.83 -4.22
N PHE A 486 0.69 16.43 -4.71
CA PHE A 486 0.54 15.53 -5.83
C PHE A 486 0.26 16.29 -7.14
N PRO A 487 0.81 15.86 -8.29
CA PRO A 487 0.47 16.43 -9.59
C PRO A 487 -1.04 16.45 -9.83
N ALA A 488 -1.57 17.49 -10.49
CA ALA A 488 -3.02 17.69 -10.67
C ALA A 488 -3.79 16.48 -11.24
N ARG A 489 -3.15 15.66 -12.09
CA ARG A 489 -3.70 14.40 -12.62
C ARG A 489 -4.00 13.34 -11.55
N LEU A 490 -3.30 13.38 -10.42
CA LEU A 490 -3.51 12.49 -9.28
C LEU A 490 -4.50 13.05 -8.25
N GLN A 491 -4.59 14.36 -8.05
CA GLN A 491 -5.45 14.98 -7.03
C GLN A 491 -6.91 14.49 -7.12
N ASN A 492 -7.52 14.64 -8.30
CA ASN A 492 -8.89 14.16 -8.58
C ASN A 492 -9.02 12.63 -8.45
N ARG A 493 -7.95 11.88 -8.75
CA ARG A 493 -7.94 10.41 -8.61
C ARG A 493 -7.88 9.98 -7.15
N MET A 494 -7.17 10.70 -6.26
CA MET A 494 -7.08 10.35 -4.84
C MET A 494 -8.44 10.40 -4.15
N HIS A 495 -9.25 11.42 -4.41
CA HIS A 495 -10.61 11.50 -3.85
C HIS A 495 -11.46 10.28 -4.25
N VAL A 496 -11.50 9.93 -5.54
CA VAL A 496 -12.27 8.77 -6.04
C VAL A 496 -11.71 7.44 -5.51
N GLN A 497 -10.39 7.28 -5.50
CA GLN A 497 -9.70 6.05 -5.12
C GLN A 497 -9.84 5.74 -3.62
N PHE A 498 -9.76 6.76 -2.76
CA PHE A 498 -9.62 6.57 -1.31
C PHE A 498 -10.83 7.01 -0.47
N SER A 499 -11.84 7.69 -1.04
CA SER A 499 -13.00 8.11 -0.25
C SER A 499 -13.65 6.94 0.49
N LEU A 500 -13.91 7.12 1.77
CA LEU A 500 -14.53 6.14 2.65
C LEU A 500 -16.05 6.05 2.40
N PRO A 501 -16.70 4.93 2.78
CA PRO A 501 -18.15 4.90 3.00
C PRO A 501 -18.59 5.99 3.99
N GLY A 502 -19.82 6.48 3.85
CA GLY A 502 -20.39 7.40 4.85
C GLY A 502 -20.51 6.73 6.22
N ASP A 503 -21.05 5.51 6.24
CA ASP A 503 -21.12 4.65 7.42
C ASP A 503 -19.78 4.00 7.80
N ALA A 504 -18.65 4.68 7.58
CA ALA A 504 -17.35 4.22 8.06
C ALA A 504 -17.21 4.42 9.58
N THR A 505 -16.96 3.33 10.30
CA THR A 505 -16.62 3.31 11.73
C THR A 505 -15.47 4.26 12.06
N HIS A 506 -15.50 4.85 13.26
CA HIS A 506 -14.47 5.79 13.71
C HIS A 506 -13.07 5.13 13.64
N PRO A 507 -12.03 5.81 13.10
CA PRO A 507 -10.72 5.21 12.86
C PRO A 507 -10.13 4.48 14.09
N ARG A 508 -10.16 5.14 15.26
CA ARG A 508 -9.65 4.59 16.54
C ARG A 508 -10.42 3.35 17.04
N GLU A 509 -11.62 3.11 16.53
CA GLU A 509 -12.47 1.96 16.88
C GLU A 509 -12.43 0.85 15.83
N ASN A 510 -12.02 1.16 14.60
CA ASN A 510 -11.82 0.15 13.56
C ASN A 510 -10.76 -0.87 13.98
N ARG A 511 -11.20 -2.10 14.21
CA ARG A 511 -10.35 -3.27 14.49
C ARG A 511 -10.66 -4.46 13.57
N LYS A 512 -11.53 -4.30 12.57
CA LYS A 512 -12.04 -5.39 11.74
C LYS A 512 -11.15 -5.63 10.51
N TYR A 513 -10.67 -6.85 10.30
CA TYR A 513 -9.84 -7.19 9.13
C TYR A 513 -10.25 -8.50 8.46
N CYS A 514 -9.95 -8.64 7.16
CA CYS A 514 -10.06 -9.92 6.47
C CYS A 514 -8.71 -10.63 6.43
N ALA A 515 -8.61 -11.78 7.12
CA ALA A 515 -7.41 -12.61 7.12
C ALA A 515 -7.01 -13.07 5.71
N GLN A 516 -7.99 -13.43 4.86
CA GLN A 516 -7.73 -13.86 3.48
C GLN A 516 -7.14 -12.72 2.64
N CYS A 517 -7.71 -11.51 2.64
CA CYS A 517 -7.12 -10.37 1.90
C CYS A 517 -5.67 -10.07 2.32
N ILE A 518 -5.38 -10.19 3.61
CA ILE A 518 -4.02 -9.96 4.15
C ILE A 518 -3.06 -11.06 3.66
N ALA A 519 -3.49 -12.33 3.67
CA ALA A 519 -2.74 -13.43 3.11
C ALA A 519 -2.56 -13.28 1.58
N ASP A 520 -3.60 -12.85 0.85
CA ASP A 520 -3.58 -12.60 -0.59
C ASP A 520 -2.58 -11.48 -0.96
N ASP A 521 -2.52 -10.40 -0.16
CA ASP A 521 -1.54 -9.32 -0.36
C ASP A 521 -0.11 -9.83 -0.18
N VAL A 522 0.17 -10.55 0.91
CA VAL A 522 1.52 -11.10 1.17
C VAL A 522 1.90 -12.14 0.10
N THR A 523 1.00 -13.04 -0.26
CA THR A 523 1.15 -14.06 -1.31
C THR A 523 1.38 -13.45 -2.70
N ALA A 524 0.81 -12.26 -2.94
CA ALA A 524 0.99 -11.47 -4.16
C ALA A 524 2.15 -10.45 -4.05
N MET A 525 3.16 -10.73 -3.21
CA MET A 525 4.42 -9.97 -3.09
C MET A 525 4.24 -8.53 -2.57
N ARG A 526 3.18 -8.24 -1.82
CA ARG A 526 2.92 -6.92 -1.22
C ARG A 526 3.11 -6.96 0.30
N ALA A 527 3.17 -5.78 0.91
CA ALA A 527 2.81 -5.59 2.32
C ALA A 527 1.28 -5.64 2.49
N PRO A 528 0.76 -6.13 3.64
CA PRO A 528 -0.67 -6.14 3.95
C PRO A 528 -1.33 -4.76 3.83
N ALA A 529 -2.49 -4.66 3.16
CA ALA A 529 -3.22 -3.40 3.00
C ALA A 529 -4.58 -3.38 3.75
N LEU A 530 -4.94 -2.23 4.32
CA LEU A 530 -6.26 -2.02 4.95
C LEU A 530 -7.32 -1.80 3.86
N ARG A 531 -8.50 -2.41 3.97
CA ARG A 531 -9.61 -2.17 3.04
C ARG A 531 -10.69 -1.26 3.62
N ARG A 532 -11.24 -0.37 2.80
CA ARG A 532 -12.32 0.57 3.19
C ARG A 532 -13.60 -0.17 3.58
N ALA A 533 -13.93 -1.28 2.92
CA ALA A 533 -15.12 -2.06 3.23
C ALA A 533 -15.09 -2.68 4.65
N TRP A 534 -13.91 -2.97 5.23
CA TRP A 534 -13.85 -3.45 6.62
C TRP A 534 -14.15 -2.35 7.63
N ARG A 535 -13.90 -1.08 7.25
CA ARG A 535 -14.31 0.09 8.05
C ARG A 535 -15.81 0.29 8.07
N LYS A 536 -16.61 -0.37 7.24
CA LYS A 536 -18.06 -0.17 7.20
C LYS A 536 -18.73 -0.62 8.51
N ARG A 537 -19.58 0.24 9.07
CA ARG A 537 -20.43 -0.05 10.22
C ARG A 537 -21.32 -1.25 9.90
N GLY A 538 -21.45 -2.17 10.86
CA GLY A 538 -22.16 -3.42 10.63
C GLY A 538 -21.42 -4.46 9.77
N ALA A 539 -20.25 -4.17 9.17
CA ALA A 539 -19.53 -5.21 8.41
C ALA A 539 -19.23 -6.45 9.28
N ALA A 540 -19.69 -7.60 8.82
CA ALA A 540 -19.49 -8.91 9.44
C ALA A 540 -18.62 -9.82 8.56
N VAL A 541 -18.87 -9.82 7.24
CA VAL A 541 -18.12 -10.62 6.25
C VAL A 541 -17.48 -9.75 5.17
N CYS A 542 -16.32 -10.18 4.68
CA CYS A 542 -15.63 -9.64 3.52
C CYS A 542 -16.16 -10.28 2.24
N THR A 543 -16.83 -9.50 1.41
CA THR A 543 -17.45 -9.95 0.14
C THR A 543 -16.54 -9.84 -1.09
N TYR A 544 -15.26 -9.48 -0.91
CA TYR A 544 -14.27 -9.42 -2.00
C TYR A 544 -13.81 -10.79 -2.52
N HIS A 545 -14.03 -11.86 -1.74
CA HIS A 545 -13.67 -13.22 -2.12
C HIS A 545 -14.88 -13.96 -2.69
N ARG A 546 -14.65 -14.93 -3.59
CA ARG A 546 -15.70 -15.74 -4.24
C ARG A 546 -16.65 -16.41 -3.23
N HIS A 547 -16.12 -16.79 -2.07
CA HIS A 547 -16.90 -17.20 -0.90
C HIS A 547 -16.63 -16.15 0.19
N PRO A 548 -17.66 -15.49 0.76
CA PRO A 548 -17.43 -14.45 1.75
C PRO A 548 -16.67 -14.98 2.96
N VAL A 549 -15.72 -14.19 3.46
CA VAL A 549 -14.85 -14.56 4.59
C VAL A 549 -15.25 -13.77 5.83
N LEU A 550 -15.47 -14.44 6.96
CA LEU A 550 -15.75 -13.75 8.22
C LEU A 550 -14.62 -12.80 8.61
N LEU A 551 -14.96 -11.56 8.94
CA LEU A 551 -13.97 -10.61 9.43
C LEU A 551 -13.47 -11.03 10.81
N GLN A 552 -12.17 -10.89 11.04
CA GLN A 552 -11.55 -11.03 12.35
C GLN A 552 -11.42 -9.67 13.04
N ARG A 553 -10.97 -9.67 14.30
CA ARG A 553 -10.77 -8.46 15.11
C ARG A 553 -9.35 -8.41 15.67
N LEU A 554 -8.74 -7.23 15.68
CA LEU A 554 -7.53 -6.96 16.48
C LEU A 554 -7.88 -6.98 17.98
N ASP A 555 -7.12 -7.76 18.74
CA ASP A 555 -7.27 -7.90 20.19
C ASP A 555 -6.89 -6.58 20.91
N ARG A 556 -5.87 -5.89 20.40
CA ARG A 556 -5.32 -4.61 20.88
C ARG A 556 -5.02 -3.69 19.68
N SER A 557 -4.86 -2.38 19.95
CA SER A 557 -4.66 -1.30 18.96
C SER A 557 -5.81 -1.09 17.94
N SER A 558 -5.69 -0.08 17.07
CA SER A 558 -6.55 0.20 15.92
C SER A 558 -5.87 -0.21 14.60
N LEU A 559 -6.69 -0.54 13.60
CA LEU A 559 -6.24 -0.76 12.22
C LEU A 559 -5.90 0.52 11.46
N SER A 560 -6.41 1.68 11.89
CA SER A 560 -6.18 2.98 11.23
C SER A 560 -4.92 3.68 11.72
N GLU A 561 -4.20 3.08 12.68
CA GLU A 561 -2.77 3.34 12.87
C GLU A 561 -2.02 2.91 11.60
N LEU A 562 -0.96 3.64 11.19
CA LEU A 562 -0.25 3.41 9.92
C LEU A 562 0.19 1.95 9.72
N THR A 563 0.51 1.24 10.81
CA THR A 563 0.98 -0.15 10.78
C THR A 563 -0.11 -1.19 11.12
N GLY A 564 -1.37 -0.78 11.28
CA GLY A 564 -2.47 -1.65 11.72
C GLY A 564 -2.66 -2.91 10.88
N SER A 565 -2.53 -2.81 9.55
CA SER A 565 -2.58 -3.96 8.62
C SER A 565 -1.49 -5.00 8.92
N TRP A 566 -0.30 -4.55 9.33
CA TRP A 566 0.81 -5.43 9.70
C TRP A 566 0.66 -6.00 11.12
N LEU A 567 0.05 -5.25 12.04
CA LEU A 567 -0.34 -5.78 13.36
C LEU A 567 -1.37 -6.91 13.21
N ALA A 568 -2.36 -6.76 12.32
CA ALA A 568 -3.34 -7.79 12.01
C ALA A 568 -2.72 -9.05 11.38
N TYR A 569 -1.79 -8.87 10.43
CA TYR A 569 -0.98 -9.96 9.90
C TYR A 569 -0.18 -10.67 11.01
N SER A 570 0.53 -9.90 11.84
CA SER A 570 1.35 -10.42 12.93
C SER A 570 0.53 -11.21 13.96
N GLN A 571 -0.62 -10.68 14.38
CA GLN A 571 -1.56 -11.35 15.29
C GLN A 571 -2.04 -12.70 14.74
N HIS A 572 -2.24 -12.80 13.42
CA HIS A 572 -2.70 -14.03 12.78
C HIS A 572 -1.57 -15.05 12.66
N THR A 573 -0.35 -14.63 12.26
CA THR A 573 0.83 -15.52 12.23
C THR A 573 1.20 -16.10 13.60
N GLN A 574 0.94 -15.36 14.68
CA GLN A 574 1.14 -15.84 16.06
C GLN A 574 0.14 -16.92 16.52
N ARG A 575 -0.89 -17.21 15.73
CA ARG A 575 -1.88 -18.29 15.98
C ARG A 575 -1.60 -19.55 15.13
N GLU A 576 -0.43 -19.60 14.50
CA GLU A 576 0.19 -20.70 13.73
C GLU A 576 -0.57 -21.20 12.49
N THR A 577 -1.88 -21.00 12.41
CA THR A 577 -2.72 -21.30 11.25
C THR A 577 -3.29 -20.02 10.63
N PHE A 578 -3.29 -19.93 9.30
CA PHE A 578 -4.04 -18.89 8.59
C PHE A 578 -5.54 -19.23 8.61
N ASP A 579 -6.15 -19.06 9.77
CA ASP A 579 -7.53 -19.41 10.02
C ASP A 579 -8.48 -18.43 9.29
N HIS A 580 -8.93 -18.83 8.10
CA HIS A 580 -9.64 -18.01 7.09
C HIS A 580 -11.12 -17.70 7.43
N GLY A 581 -11.38 -17.20 8.64
CA GLY A 581 -12.70 -16.72 9.09
C GLY A 581 -13.35 -17.52 10.22
N THR A 582 -12.55 -18.10 11.11
CA THR A 582 -12.98 -19.28 11.88
C THR A 582 -13.74 -19.05 13.18
N GLY A 583 -14.64 -19.98 13.46
CA GLY A 583 -15.42 -20.09 14.67
C GLY A 583 -16.74 -19.30 14.64
N LEU A 584 -17.44 -19.32 13.50
CA LEU A 584 -18.90 -19.38 13.45
C LEU A 584 -19.43 -20.84 13.47
N ILE A 585 -18.54 -21.84 13.56
CA ILE A 585 -18.87 -23.22 13.94
C ILE A 585 -17.92 -23.65 15.07
N SER A 586 -18.41 -24.42 16.05
CA SER A 586 -17.55 -25.06 17.06
C SER A 586 -16.79 -26.22 16.42
N ARG A 587 -15.44 -26.16 16.40
CA ARG A 587 -14.63 -27.19 15.73
C ARG A 587 -14.52 -28.45 16.57
N SER A 588 -15.05 -29.54 16.02
CA SER A 588 -14.70 -30.91 16.39
C SER A 588 -13.38 -31.31 15.71
N ALA A 589 -12.94 -32.55 15.86
CA ALA A 589 -11.72 -33.05 15.19
C ALA A 589 -11.90 -33.30 13.67
N ARG A 590 -12.87 -32.67 12.98
CA ARG A 590 -13.28 -32.95 11.59
C ARG A 590 -13.05 -31.77 10.62
N GLY A 591 -11.86 -31.17 10.72
CA GLY A 591 -11.51 -29.84 10.19
C GLY A 591 -11.61 -29.55 8.67
N PHE A 592 -12.27 -30.37 7.86
CA PHE A 592 -12.57 -30.08 6.45
C PHE A 592 -14.06 -29.78 6.19
N GLN A 593 -14.98 -30.55 6.78
CA GLN A 593 -16.43 -30.32 6.61
C GLN A 593 -16.86 -28.98 7.25
N GLU A 594 -16.22 -28.62 8.36
CA GLU A 594 -16.47 -27.40 9.12
C GLU A 594 -16.16 -26.14 8.30
N ILE A 595 -15.09 -26.15 7.50
CA ILE A 595 -14.72 -25.02 6.62
C ILE A 595 -15.78 -24.81 5.53
N ALA A 596 -16.25 -25.88 4.89
CA ALA A 596 -17.28 -25.79 3.86
C ALA A 596 -18.62 -25.27 4.41
N SER A 597 -19.01 -25.73 5.60
CA SER A 597 -20.19 -25.23 6.32
C SER A 597 -20.02 -23.76 6.71
N GLU A 598 -18.87 -23.36 7.23
CA GLU A 598 -18.59 -21.98 7.64
C GLU A 598 -18.62 -21.01 6.45
N CYS A 599 -18.08 -21.40 5.29
CA CYS A 599 -18.23 -20.66 4.04
C CYS A 599 -19.70 -20.54 3.59
N ARG A 600 -20.52 -21.58 3.79
CA ARG A 600 -21.98 -21.54 3.50
C ARG A 600 -22.71 -20.55 4.42
N ILE A 601 -22.40 -20.55 5.73
CA ILE A 601 -22.94 -19.58 6.68
C ILE A 601 -22.52 -18.16 6.30
N CYS A 602 -21.24 -17.93 5.98
CA CYS A 602 -20.76 -16.61 5.55
C CYS A 602 -21.41 -16.15 4.22
N GLY A 603 -21.78 -17.08 3.34
CA GLY A 603 -22.60 -16.80 2.15
C GLY A 603 -24.00 -16.29 2.48
N ILE A 604 -24.70 -16.93 3.43
CA ILE A 604 -26.02 -16.49 3.93
C ILE A 604 -25.89 -15.11 4.60
N VAL A 605 -24.92 -14.94 5.50
CA VAL A 605 -24.64 -13.66 6.17
C VAL A 605 -24.32 -12.55 5.16
N GLY A 606 -23.54 -12.85 4.12
CA GLY A 606 -23.24 -11.89 3.04
C GLY A 606 -24.49 -11.44 2.28
N ARG A 607 -25.41 -12.36 1.97
CA ARG A 607 -26.71 -12.03 1.35
C ARG A 607 -27.55 -11.10 2.25
N LEU A 608 -27.59 -11.38 3.55
CA LEU A 608 -28.36 -10.61 4.52
C LEU A 608 -27.74 -9.23 4.79
N GLN A 609 -26.40 -9.15 4.90
CA GLN A 609 -25.66 -7.89 5.00
C GLN A 609 -25.96 -6.98 3.80
N VAL A 610 -25.92 -7.52 2.57
CA VAL A 610 -26.25 -6.77 1.33
C VAL A 610 -27.73 -6.34 1.29
N TRP A 611 -28.66 -7.14 1.81
CA TRP A 611 -30.07 -6.77 1.88
C TRP A 611 -30.32 -5.63 2.89
N VAL A 612 -29.67 -5.66 4.06
CA VAL A 612 -29.73 -4.55 5.05
C VAL A 612 -29.01 -3.31 4.52
N ASP A 613 -27.90 -3.48 3.80
CA ASP A 613 -27.13 -2.38 3.22
C ASP A 613 -27.93 -1.58 2.19
N ASN A 614 -28.72 -2.27 1.37
CA ASN A 614 -29.58 -1.73 0.31
C ASN A 614 -31.01 -1.42 0.79
N ALA A 615 -31.29 -1.49 2.10
CA ALA A 615 -32.61 -1.19 2.62
C ALA A 615 -33.00 0.28 2.38
N PRO A 616 -34.29 0.56 2.10
CA PRO A 616 -34.74 1.89 1.70
C PRO A 616 -34.66 2.89 2.86
N ALA A 617 -34.55 4.18 2.50
CA ALA A 617 -34.50 5.29 3.47
C ALA A 617 -35.86 5.61 4.13
N LYS A 618 -36.95 5.08 3.57
CA LYS A 618 -38.29 5.03 4.16
C LYS A 618 -38.76 3.56 4.13
N PRO A 619 -39.54 3.08 5.10
CA PRO A 619 -40.05 1.72 5.07
C PRO A 619 -41.05 1.50 3.92
N THR A 620 -41.40 0.25 3.69
CA THR A 620 -42.49 -0.20 2.82
C THR A 620 -43.31 -1.26 3.56
N MET A 621 -44.43 -1.70 2.99
CA MET A 621 -45.24 -2.79 3.57
C MET A 621 -44.47 -4.11 3.74
N SER A 622 -43.46 -4.37 2.90
CA SER A 622 -42.69 -5.62 2.89
C SER A 622 -41.26 -5.48 3.40
N GLN A 623 -40.74 -4.27 3.58
CA GLN A 623 -39.36 -4.03 4.02
C GLN A 623 -39.26 -2.85 4.99
N PRO A 624 -38.67 -3.02 6.18
CA PRO A 624 -38.37 -1.92 7.10
C PRO A 624 -37.36 -0.92 6.50
N SER A 625 -37.30 0.30 7.03
CA SER A 625 -36.23 1.23 6.65
C SER A 625 -34.88 0.75 7.15
N LYS A 626 -33.82 1.31 6.56
CA LYS A 626 -32.45 1.11 7.06
C LYS A 626 -32.28 1.56 8.53
N TYR A 627 -33.08 2.51 9.02
CA TYR A 627 -33.04 2.94 10.42
C TYR A 627 -33.58 1.87 11.38
N ALA A 628 -34.74 1.27 11.06
CA ALA A 628 -35.31 0.18 11.86
C ALA A 628 -34.39 -1.06 11.86
N LEU A 629 -33.73 -1.36 10.74
CA LEU A 629 -32.75 -2.45 10.67
C LEU A 629 -31.48 -2.16 11.47
N TYR A 630 -30.95 -0.93 11.46
CA TYR A 630 -29.81 -0.56 12.30
C TYR A 630 -30.20 -0.51 13.79
N PHE A 631 -31.46 -0.17 14.14
CA PHE A 631 -31.98 -0.35 15.49
C PHE A 631 -31.98 -1.82 15.90
N LEU A 632 -32.58 -2.72 15.12
CA LEU A 632 -32.60 -4.16 15.42
C LEU A 632 -31.17 -4.74 15.55
N LEU A 633 -30.26 -4.34 14.67
CA LEU A 633 -28.85 -4.71 14.75
C LEU A 633 -28.21 -4.20 16.05
N GLY A 634 -28.43 -2.94 16.43
CA GLY A 634 -27.91 -2.35 17.68
C GLY A 634 -28.55 -2.90 18.96
N PHE A 635 -29.78 -3.43 18.89
CA PHE A 635 -30.48 -4.12 19.97
C PHE A 635 -29.98 -5.55 20.15
N PHE A 636 -29.92 -6.36 19.08
CA PHE A 636 -29.36 -7.71 19.12
C PHE A 636 -27.86 -7.71 19.50
N LEU A 637 -27.16 -6.60 19.29
CA LEU A 637 -25.76 -6.40 19.67
C LEU A 637 -25.54 -5.62 20.98
N TYR A 638 -26.55 -5.48 21.84
CA TYR A 638 -26.38 -4.74 23.11
C TYR A 638 -25.21 -5.26 23.94
N GLN A 639 -24.41 -4.34 24.49
CA GLN A 639 -23.30 -4.70 25.37
C GLN A 639 -23.82 -5.41 26.66
N PRO A 640 -23.09 -6.41 27.17
CA PRO A 640 -23.41 -7.03 28.47
C PRO A 640 -23.22 -6.03 29.61
N THR A 641 -24.05 -6.17 30.64
CA THR A 641 -24.04 -5.35 31.87
C THR A 641 -23.83 -6.25 33.09
N LEU A 642 -23.75 -5.69 34.29
CA LEU A 642 -23.70 -6.47 35.54
C LEU A 642 -24.91 -7.41 35.72
N ILE A 643 -26.07 -7.08 35.12
CA ILE A 643 -27.39 -7.66 35.42
C ILE A 643 -28.11 -8.24 34.18
N SER A 644 -27.46 -8.25 33.03
CA SER A 644 -27.97 -8.87 31.80
C SER A 644 -26.79 -9.23 30.89
N ASP A 645 -26.80 -10.44 30.32
CA ASP A 645 -25.69 -10.96 29.52
C ASP A 645 -25.56 -10.35 28.10
N GLY A 646 -26.39 -9.34 27.79
CA GLY A 646 -26.34 -8.51 26.59
C GLY A 646 -27.45 -8.81 25.59
N GLY A 647 -27.31 -8.27 24.38
CA GLY A 647 -28.19 -8.62 23.27
C GLY A 647 -27.96 -10.06 22.79
N ILE A 648 -29.04 -10.70 22.30
CA ILE A 648 -29.10 -12.12 21.93
C ILE A 648 -27.89 -12.55 21.08
N ALA A 649 -27.51 -11.76 20.07
CA ALA A 649 -26.44 -12.10 19.15
C ALA A 649 -25.02 -11.97 19.74
N ARG A 650 -24.86 -11.24 20.87
CA ARG A 650 -23.63 -11.34 21.69
C ARG A 650 -23.69 -12.55 22.61
N TRP A 651 -24.84 -12.80 23.26
CA TRP A 651 -25.04 -13.93 24.17
C TRP A 651 -24.74 -15.28 23.49
N PHE A 652 -25.25 -15.49 22.27
CA PHE A 652 -25.12 -16.73 21.49
C PHE A 652 -23.68 -17.16 21.15
N ILE A 653 -22.66 -16.35 21.47
CA ILE A 653 -21.24 -16.62 21.15
C ILE A 653 -20.33 -16.40 22.37
N ARG A 654 -20.89 -16.40 23.59
CA ARG A 654 -20.12 -16.31 24.83
C ARG A 654 -19.70 -17.69 25.31
N LEU A 655 -18.52 -18.12 24.89
CA LEU A 655 -17.94 -19.42 25.26
C LEU A 655 -17.57 -19.57 26.74
N ASP A 656 -17.49 -18.49 27.53
CA ASP A 656 -17.12 -18.61 28.94
C ASP A 656 -17.65 -17.50 29.87
N LYS A 657 -17.80 -17.82 31.17
CA LYS A 657 -18.46 -16.96 32.18
C LYS A 657 -17.50 -15.99 32.91
N GLY A 658 -16.20 -16.01 32.61
CA GLY A 658 -15.15 -15.46 33.47
C GLY A 658 -14.99 -13.93 33.60
N SER A 659 -15.60 -13.09 32.77
CA SER A 659 -15.23 -11.65 32.66
C SER A 659 -16.28 -10.62 33.14
N ARG A 660 -16.97 -10.88 34.26
CA ARG A 660 -17.92 -9.90 34.85
C ARG A 660 -17.25 -8.70 35.57
N LEU A 661 -15.94 -8.75 35.80
CA LEU A 661 -15.17 -7.78 36.62
C LEU A 661 -15.14 -6.32 36.09
N ASN A 662 -15.56 -6.05 34.85
CA ASN A 662 -15.59 -4.71 34.25
C ASN A 662 -16.93 -4.37 33.58
N ALA A 663 -18.02 -5.04 33.97
CA ALA A 663 -19.32 -4.81 33.37
C ALA A 663 -19.92 -3.46 33.84
N LYS A 664 -20.50 -2.70 32.90
CA LYS A 664 -21.16 -1.42 33.20
C LYS A 664 -22.54 -1.61 33.83
N LEU A 665 -23.07 -0.51 34.36
CA LEU A 665 -24.51 -0.28 34.53
C LEU A 665 -25.25 -0.32 33.18
N PHE A 666 -26.58 -0.39 33.21
CA PHE A 666 -27.39 -0.32 31.99
C PHE A 666 -27.45 1.12 31.46
N ASP A 667 -26.62 1.42 30.46
CA ASP A 667 -26.73 2.61 29.63
C ASP A 667 -28.06 2.56 28.84
N ARG A 668 -28.79 3.69 28.75
CA ARG A 668 -30.07 3.77 28.01
C ARG A 668 -29.88 3.63 26.49
N PRO A 669 -30.87 3.09 25.75
CA PRO A 669 -30.81 2.87 24.30
C PRO A 669 -30.99 4.18 23.51
N THR A 670 -29.94 5.01 23.51
CA THR A 670 -29.78 6.17 22.64
C THR A 670 -29.18 5.76 21.28
N VAL A 671 -29.23 6.62 20.26
CA VAL A 671 -28.50 6.37 19.00
C VAL A 671 -27.02 6.11 19.23
N ARG A 672 -26.39 6.89 20.12
CA ARG A 672 -24.96 6.73 20.45
C ARG A 672 -24.68 5.33 21.00
N GLN A 673 -25.54 4.83 21.89
CA GLN A 673 -25.42 3.47 22.42
C GLN A 673 -25.67 2.40 21.35
N LEU A 674 -26.69 2.58 20.48
CA LEU A 674 -26.98 1.63 19.39
C LEU A 674 -25.85 1.58 18.35
N VAL A 675 -25.26 2.71 17.99
CA VAL A 675 -24.07 2.79 17.13
C VAL A 675 -22.88 2.11 17.82
N ALA A 676 -22.58 2.46 19.07
CA ALA A 676 -21.50 1.85 19.83
C ALA A 676 -21.69 0.33 19.99
N ASN A 677 -22.92 -0.16 20.16
CA ASN A 677 -23.23 -1.59 20.18
C ASN A 677 -22.83 -2.30 18.87
N ILE A 678 -23.04 -1.67 17.71
CA ILE A 678 -22.67 -2.21 16.38
C ILE A 678 -21.16 -2.10 16.11
N GLU A 679 -20.54 -0.96 16.46
CA GLU A 679 -19.13 -0.69 16.17
C GLU A 679 -18.19 -1.47 17.09
N THR A 680 -18.55 -1.61 18.37
CA THR A 680 -17.78 -2.41 19.35
C THR A 680 -18.03 -3.93 19.27
N ALA A 681 -18.94 -4.41 18.44
CA ALA A 681 -19.25 -5.84 18.34
C ALA A 681 -18.14 -6.63 17.61
N PRO A 682 -17.80 -7.85 18.07
CA PRO A 682 -16.97 -8.75 17.27
C PRO A 682 -17.76 -9.20 16.03
N PRO A 683 -17.14 -9.33 14.84
CA PRO A 683 -17.87 -9.66 13.60
C PRO A 683 -18.71 -10.94 13.67
N LYS A 684 -18.30 -11.93 14.48
CA LYS A 684 -19.10 -13.11 14.84
C LYS A 684 -20.50 -12.76 15.34
N ALA A 685 -20.59 -11.85 16.32
CA ALA A 685 -21.88 -11.41 16.87
C ALA A 685 -22.71 -10.66 15.83
N ILE A 686 -22.06 -9.86 14.97
CA ILE A 686 -22.75 -9.13 13.90
C ILE A 686 -23.29 -10.09 12.83
N ALA A 687 -22.56 -11.16 12.52
CA ALA A 687 -23.02 -12.23 11.63
C ALA A 687 -24.27 -12.93 12.20
N VAL A 688 -24.27 -13.29 13.49
CA VAL A 688 -25.46 -13.83 14.17
C VAL A 688 -26.61 -12.82 14.18
N ALA A 689 -26.35 -11.53 14.43
CA ALA A 689 -27.39 -10.50 14.39
C ALA A 689 -28.03 -10.35 13.00
N TYR A 690 -27.25 -10.50 11.90
CA TYR A 690 -27.81 -10.59 10.56
C TYR A 690 -28.65 -11.86 10.34
N LEU A 691 -28.26 -13.01 10.89
CA LEU A 691 -29.06 -14.23 10.82
C LEU A 691 -30.39 -14.08 11.58
N LEU A 692 -30.40 -13.43 12.74
CA LEU A 692 -31.64 -13.11 13.49
C LEU A 692 -32.56 -12.18 12.69
N ILE A 693 -32.01 -11.15 12.03
CA ILE A 693 -32.76 -10.32 11.06
C ILE A 693 -33.27 -11.18 9.89
N GLY A 694 -32.47 -12.15 9.43
CA GLY A 694 -32.83 -13.09 8.38
C GLY A 694 -34.05 -13.93 8.71
N CYS A 695 -34.12 -14.52 9.90
CA CYS A 695 -35.32 -15.22 10.38
C CYS A 695 -36.49 -14.25 10.59
N ALA A 696 -36.26 -13.11 11.24
CA ALA A 696 -37.31 -12.13 11.53
C ALA A 696 -38.01 -11.53 10.30
N PHE A 697 -37.40 -11.59 9.10
CA PHE A 697 -37.99 -11.14 7.84
C PHE A 697 -38.12 -12.25 6.79
N ASN A 698 -38.09 -13.53 7.18
CA ASN A 698 -38.24 -14.70 6.31
C ASN A 698 -37.27 -14.72 5.10
N LEU A 699 -36.06 -14.17 5.28
CA LEU A 699 -35.01 -14.07 4.27
C LEU A 699 -34.08 -15.29 4.24
N ILE A 700 -34.26 -16.22 5.17
CA ILE A 700 -33.58 -17.52 5.27
C ILE A 700 -34.59 -18.60 4.84
N ARG A 701 -34.18 -19.49 3.94
CA ARG A 701 -35.03 -20.58 3.43
C ARG A 701 -35.09 -21.73 4.47
N PRO A 702 -36.13 -22.59 4.48
CA PRO A 702 -36.19 -23.74 5.39
C PRO A 702 -34.92 -24.61 5.37
N ALA A 703 -34.48 -25.07 4.19
CA ALA A 703 -33.25 -25.85 4.03
C ALA A 703 -31.92 -25.06 4.27
N GLU A 704 -31.99 -23.76 4.55
CA GLU A 704 -30.87 -22.97 5.10
C GLU A 704 -30.99 -22.87 6.62
N HIS A 705 -32.20 -22.76 7.16
CA HIS A 705 -32.51 -22.75 8.58
C HIS A 705 -32.17 -24.10 9.26
N ASP A 706 -32.62 -25.23 8.69
CA ASP A 706 -32.31 -26.58 9.21
C ASP A 706 -30.78 -26.79 9.32
N PHE A 707 -30.06 -26.29 8.32
CA PHE A 707 -28.60 -26.30 8.28
C PHE A 707 -27.97 -25.37 9.33
N LEU A 708 -28.55 -24.21 9.61
CA LEU A 708 -28.06 -23.29 10.65
C LEU A 708 -28.28 -23.88 12.05
N GLN A 709 -29.44 -24.51 12.32
CA GLN A 709 -29.68 -25.20 13.59
C GLN A 709 -28.68 -26.36 13.81
N GLY A 710 -28.37 -27.13 12.77
CA GLY A 710 -27.37 -28.20 12.84
C GLY A 710 -25.90 -27.73 12.94
N ALA A 711 -25.59 -26.48 12.57
CA ALA A 711 -24.21 -25.96 12.50
C ALA A 711 -23.84 -24.97 13.61
N LEU A 712 -24.81 -24.26 14.21
CA LEU A 712 -24.59 -23.18 15.18
C LEU A 712 -24.69 -23.66 16.64
N THR A 713 -24.00 -24.75 16.98
CA THR A 713 -24.06 -25.43 18.29
C THR A 713 -23.22 -24.75 19.39
N PHE A 714 -23.33 -23.42 19.52
CA PHE A 714 -22.53 -22.64 20.49
C PHE A 714 -23.14 -22.51 21.89
N THR A 715 -24.41 -22.85 22.06
CA THR A 715 -25.16 -22.75 23.31
C THR A 715 -26.06 -23.96 23.49
N ASP A 716 -26.51 -24.21 24.71
CA ASP A 716 -27.54 -25.22 25.02
C ASP A 716 -28.91 -24.90 24.36
N SER A 717 -29.07 -23.68 23.81
CA SER A 717 -30.19 -23.28 22.95
C SER A 717 -29.91 -23.61 21.48
N VAL A 718 -30.93 -24.14 20.80
CA VAL A 718 -31.01 -24.19 19.33
C VAL A 718 -31.06 -22.76 18.77
N PHE A 719 -30.61 -22.58 17.52
CA PHE A 719 -30.72 -21.31 16.81
C PHE A 719 -32.19 -21.00 16.43
N PRO A 720 -32.70 -19.78 16.67
CA PRO A 720 -34.13 -19.50 16.54
C PRO A 720 -34.63 -19.39 15.09
N SER A 721 -35.86 -19.88 14.91
CA SER A 721 -36.54 -20.12 13.64
C SER A 721 -37.39 -18.93 13.20
N ASP A 722 -38.07 -18.28 14.15
CA ASP A 722 -39.10 -17.27 13.87
C ASP A 722 -39.08 -16.08 14.86
N ARG A 723 -40.04 -15.15 14.67
CA ARG A 723 -40.21 -13.97 15.52
C ARG A 723 -40.59 -14.30 16.97
N GLY A 724 -41.32 -15.38 17.21
CA GLY A 724 -41.72 -15.83 18.55
C GLY A 724 -40.53 -16.34 19.35
N GLU A 725 -39.70 -17.19 18.75
CA GLU A 725 -38.47 -17.70 19.37
C GLU A 725 -37.45 -16.57 19.61
N ILE A 726 -37.29 -15.64 18.66
CA ILE A 726 -36.45 -14.44 18.86
C ILE A 726 -37.02 -13.55 19.99
N LYS A 727 -38.34 -13.36 20.08
CA LYS A 727 -38.99 -12.60 21.17
C LYS A 727 -38.80 -13.28 22.53
N ALA A 728 -38.83 -14.62 22.59
CA ALA A 728 -38.57 -15.38 23.81
C ALA A 728 -37.11 -15.19 24.27
N LEU A 729 -36.14 -15.33 23.36
CA LEU A 729 -34.72 -15.08 23.66
C LEU A 729 -34.44 -13.63 24.04
N ALA A 730 -35.20 -12.66 23.53
CA ALA A 730 -35.09 -11.24 23.90
C ALA A 730 -35.45 -10.93 25.37
N GLN A 731 -36.08 -11.87 26.09
CA GLN A 731 -36.39 -11.73 27.51
C GLN A 731 -35.15 -11.86 28.43
N CYS A 732 -33.95 -12.01 27.84
CA CYS A 732 -32.66 -11.83 28.53
C CYS A 732 -32.43 -10.40 29.08
N PHE A 733 -33.28 -9.45 28.70
CA PHE A 733 -33.35 -8.12 29.31
C PHE A 733 -34.46 -8.02 30.35
N GLN A 734 -34.17 -7.36 31.47
CA GLN A 734 -35.15 -7.02 32.50
C GLN A 734 -36.34 -6.22 31.92
N ASN A 735 -37.54 -6.46 32.46
CA ASN A 735 -38.79 -5.84 31.98
C ASN A 735 -38.71 -4.31 31.82
N TYR A 736 -38.06 -3.62 32.77
CA TYR A 736 -37.92 -2.16 32.75
C TYR A 736 -36.87 -1.68 31.73
N HIS A 737 -35.88 -2.51 31.35
CA HIS A 737 -35.00 -2.23 30.22
C HIS A 737 -35.78 -2.31 28.89
N ILE A 738 -36.61 -3.36 28.69
CA ILE A 738 -37.45 -3.48 27.50
C ILE A 738 -38.45 -2.32 27.41
N ALA A 739 -39.07 -1.90 28.51
CA ALA A 739 -39.93 -0.72 28.54
C ALA A 739 -39.17 0.57 28.14
N ALA A 740 -37.94 0.76 28.60
CA ALA A 740 -37.09 1.88 28.20
C ALA A 740 -36.65 1.83 26.72
N VAL A 741 -36.42 0.62 26.17
CA VAL A 741 -36.18 0.42 24.73
C VAL A 741 -37.43 0.78 23.93
N TRP A 742 -38.60 0.27 24.31
CA TRP A 742 -39.87 0.56 23.64
C TRP A 742 -40.19 2.05 23.64
N GLU A 743 -40.04 2.74 24.76
CA GLU A 743 -40.29 4.18 24.85
C GLU A 743 -39.26 5.02 24.07
N SER A 744 -38.00 4.60 24.01
CA SER A 744 -37.00 5.21 23.12
C SER A 744 -37.38 5.02 21.64
N VAL A 745 -37.76 3.80 21.25
CA VAL A 745 -38.18 3.45 19.89
C VAL A 745 -39.43 4.23 19.45
N ARG A 746 -40.46 4.28 20.32
CA ARG A 746 -41.76 4.95 20.06
C ARG A 746 -41.64 6.45 19.76
N ARG A 747 -40.61 7.12 20.30
CA ARG A 747 -40.34 8.55 20.08
C ARG A 747 -39.58 8.85 18.79
N ASN A 748 -38.99 7.83 18.15
CA ASN A 748 -37.85 8.03 17.26
C ASN A 748 -37.89 7.24 15.93
N LEU A 749 -38.68 6.16 15.84
CA LEU A 749 -38.97 5.50 14.56
C LEU A 749 -40.30 6.01 13.97
N SER A 750 -40.44 5.92 12.65
CA SER A 750 -41.70 6.23 11.97
C SER A 750 -42.80 5.22 12.37
N ALA A 751 -44.08 5.60 12.27
CA ALA A 751 -45.19 4.68 12.58
C ALA A 751 -45.16 3.39 11.74
N GLU A 752 -44.67 3.48 10.49
CA GLU A 752 -44.48 2.34 9.59
C GLU A 752 -43.29 1.47 10.02
N ASP A 753 -42.19 2.07 10.47
CA ASP A 753 -41.05 1.33 11.06
C ASP A 753 -41.41 0.66 12.40
N LEU A 754 -42.27 1.29 13.21
CA LEU A 754 -42.75 0.72 14.47
C LEU A 754 -43.50 -0.60 14.24
N ALA A 755 -44.32 -0.70 13.19
CA ALA A 755 -44.99 -1.95 12.82
C ALA A 755 -44.01 -3.10 12.50
N HIS A 756 -42.83 -2.78 11.96
CA HIS A 756 -41.79 -3.78 11.66
C HIS A 756 -40.97 -4.24 12.88
N VAL A 757 -41.05 -3.54 14.02
CA VAL A 757 -40.28 -3.88 15.24
C VAL A 757 -41.13 -4.16 16.49
N GLU A 758 -42.42 -3.83 16.50
CA GLU A 758 -43.24 -3.93 17.72
C GLU A 758 -43.36 -5.37 18.25
N TRP A 759 -43.35 -6.38 17.37
CA TRP A 759 -43.42 -7.80 17.73
C TRP A 759 -42.34 -8.23 18.74
N LEU A 760 -41.19 -7.54 18.76
CA LEU A 760 -40.03 -7.84 19.61
C LEU A 760 -40.13 -7.21 21.02
N LEU A 761 -40.89 -6.11 21.16
CA LEU A 761 -40.84 -5.23 22.33
C LEU A 761 -42.19 -5.08 23.05
N LYS A 762 -43.29 -5.17 22.29
CA LYS A 762 -44.68 -5.17 22.77
C LYS A 762 -44.93 -6.54 23.41
N LYS A 763 -45.40 -6.57 24.66
CA LYS A 763 -45.72 -7.83 25.35
C LYS A 763 -46.90 -8.52 24.67
#